data_AF-A0A510WF11-F1
#
_entry.id   AF-A0A510WF11-F1
#
_cell.length_a   1.000
_cell.length_b   1.000
_cell.length_c   1.000
_cell.angle_alpha   90.00
_cell.angle_beta   90.00
_cell.angle_gamma   90.00
#
_symmetry.space_group_name_H-M   'P 1'
#
loop_
_entity.id
_entity.type
_entity.pdbx_description
1 polymer ?
#
loop_
_entity_poly.entity_id
_entity_poly.type
_entity_poly.pdbx_seq_one_letter_code
_entity_poly.pdbx_strand_id
1 'polypeptide(L)'
;MCDDYDDSYNLTPERIIDSYLQLGYTKIVNFYIGASHYYDKKIVDGTGILLEDKLFNQAFEAWYKDYVRRLADNQMAIIHSISMENVDAKEGWWQRTYDGTPGTSGWTPTPHFLSFTNAEVQAFYQRLAVGLADISNQFGLTPIVQLGEPWWWHQDELTPCFYDQATRNLYKAETGLDMHEFHTVNESIVGHESMLSWLQTKIGSFTLMLRDAVKANYSNAQFTVLFFPPSVMDKTRTPMMMGMVNFPKVEWAYPNLDFFMLEDYDYLIKNQMREHQDVLEFIQNNLGYPSEKIHYFTGFVLDPEKDAHVWKRIHQAIMDGVNVGMGETYIWAYAQVKRDNWLQPKVIYASHKSGNYTQPFNLSFNYTGDKLIYTTNGLNPTLENGTVYSGPIKIDKSVTFKVAQVIGDTISEISQFSYTMYMSKKLKTTISSTGDFSEWVTVKSLAMGSGKIFDLSAAEDSKNLYIYVRGYELDTSSNFYLDTGAGAGMDVWAWPNAKMNRMIQNDKIYRYTGTGSDFSWEEIGQAKIIKKSNFIEVTAKLSDLGIGSPKEIKLGYGRNFEDFAPIPGRNAAVVNTQVTNYENDQNNFIAFVQKVEDLAKEYKPLYLPLHRAHLVADYFRHEVYSGYIWESVAGKIDDDFVALVHSKVPENERYFDYIDPSSGDTIGGAHCFAAIAGYLQHGLPDISGANLGDGCGWLGDLDTFLIDYWNKKDIIESVYNFSYDWIGGTGENAKSFFSREDLISDVDAWNMAYQVLKNERSLASAFTDYLGEPSLYGYRYTNFIATRYGATEDYMLESAKEALLSSAVEHPIIYGFRIGLLTLFGGSDAALGIEQGEESVEAKKDICKAFKDKLLALAKEEM
;
A
#
# COMPACT_ATOMS: atom_id res chain seq x y z
N MET A 1 -9.53 23.75 4.30
CA MET A 1 -10.73 23.27 3.57
C MET A 1 -10.44 23.32 2.09
N CYS A 2 -10.94 22.37 1.32
CA CYS A 2 -11.06 22.49 -0.12
C CYS A 2 -12.52 22.53 -0.56
N ASP A 3 -12.80 23.33 -1.58
CA ASP A 3 -14.12 23.48 -2.19
C ASP A 3 -13.93 23.84 -3.67
N ASP A 4 -15.03 23.92 -4.41
CA ASP A 4 -14.97 24.20 -5.84
C ASP A 4 -16.14 25.02 -6.36
N TYR A 5 -15.87 25.69 -7.48
CA TYR A 5 -16.86 26.53 -8.12
C TYR A 5 -17.98 25.73 -8.77
N ASP A 6 -17.66 24.61 -9.43
CA ASP A 6 -18.62 23.86 -10.25
C ASP A 6 -19.73 23.21 -9.38
N ASP A 7 -19.44 22.89 -8.12
CA ASP A 7 -20.41 22.36 -7.13
C ASP A 7 -21.09 23.46 -6.30
N SER A 8 -20.46 24.64 -6.15
CA SER A 8 -20.91 25.67 -5.20
C SER A 8 -21.42 26.97 -5.83
N TYR A 9 -21.36 27.15 -7.16
CA TYR A 9 -21.77 28.41 -7.82
C TYR A 9 -23.22 28.83 -7.56
N ASN A 10 -24.10 27.89 -7.20
CA ASN A 10 -25.50 28.13 -6.88
C ASN A 10 -25.72 28.64 -5.44
N LEU A 11 -24.69 28.61 -4.59
CA LEU A 11 -24.74 29.11 -3.22
C LEU A 11 -24.18 30.53 -3.15
N THR A 12 -24.67 31.36 -2.22
CA THR A 12 -24.07 32.67 -1.97
C THR A 12 -22.71 32.51 -1.27
N PRO A 13 -21.67 33.29 -1.62
CA PRO A 13 -20.37 33.23 -0.95
C PRO A 13 -20.45 33.37 0.58
N GLU A 14 -21.34 34.24 1.08
CA GLU A 14 -21.59 34.42 2.53
C GLU A 14 -21.86 33.10 3.26
N ARG A 15 -22.80 32.31 2.73
CA ARG A 15 -23.21 31.03 3.31
C ARG A 15 -22.05 30.03 3.36
N ILE A 16 -21.18 30.05 2.35
CA ILE A 16 -20.03 29.15 2.27
C ILE A 16 -19.01 29.52 3.34
N ILE A 17 -18.64 30.81 3.41
CA ILE A 17 -17.65 31.29 4.40
C ILE A 17 -18.16 31.09 5.82
N ASP A 18 -19.43 31.39 6.10
CA ASP A 18 -20.04 31.14 7.41
C ASP A 18 -19.95 29.65 7.80
N SER A 19 -20.15 28.76 6.82
CA SER A 19 -20.05 27.31 7.05
C SER A 19 -18.61 26.89 7.36
N TYR A 20 -17.61 27.44 6.67
CA TYR A 20 -16.19 27.17 6.98
C TYR A 20 -15.84 27.55 8.41
N LEU A 21 -16.25 28.74 8.85
CA LEU A 21 -15.98 29.24 10.19
C LEU A 21 -16.67 28.39 11.25
N GLN A 22 -17.92 27.97 11.02
CA GLN A 22 -18.65 27.07 11.92
C GLN A 22 -18.00 25.69 12.01
N LEU A 23 -17.43 25.18 10.91
CA LEU A 23 -16.67 23.94 10.88
C LEU A 23 -15.23 24.08 11.42
N GLY A 24 -14.81 25.30 11.79
CA GLY A 24 -13.50 25.58 12.37
C GLY A 24 -12.36 25.76 11.35
N TYR A 25 -12.65 26.02 10.08
CA TYR A 25 -11.64 26.34 9.07
C TYR A 25 -11.46 27.85 8.96
N THR A 26 -10.30 28.35 9.40
CA THR A 26 -10.09 29.80 9.56
C THR A 26 -8.80 30.32 8.93
N LYS A 27 -7.99 29.47 8.28
CA LYS A 27 -6.64 29.83 7.84
C LYS A 27 -6.52 29.98 6.32
N ILE A 28 -6.76 28.91 5.58
CA ILE A 28 -6.57 28.87 4.13
C ILE A 28 -7.60 27.95 3.48
N VAL A 29 -8.06 28.35 2.29
CA VAL A 29 -8.94 27.56 1.43
C VAL A 29 -8.24 27.26 0.12
N ASN A 30 -8.21 25.99 -0.28
CA ASN A 30 -7.92 25.62 -1.66
C ASN A 30 -9.25 25.61 -2.44
N PHE A 31 -9.32 26.37 -3.52
CA PHE A 31 -10.56 26.53 -4.26
C PHE A 31 -10.36 26.17 -5.73
N TYR A 32 -10.96 25.07 -6.16
CA TYR A 32 -10.93 24.60 -7.54
C TYR A 32 -11.85 25.47 -8.39
N ILE A 33 -11.30 26.07 -9.45
CA ILE A 33 -12.00 27.05 -10.30
C ILE A 33 -13.05 26.38 -11.21
N GLY A 34 -12.99 25.06 -11.39
CA GLY A 34 -13.89 24.32 -12.26
C GLY A 34 -13.36 24.15 -13.68
N ALA A 35 -14.00 23.24 -14.42
CA ALA A 35 -13.71 22.96 -15.83
C ALA A 35 -14.83 23.45 -16.78
N SER A 36 -15.93 24.00 -16.24
CA SER A 36 -17.17 24.14 -17.02
C SER A 36 -17.94 25.46 -16.90
N HIS A 37 -17.84 26.21 -15.79
CA HIS A 37 -18.73 27.36 -15.54
C HIS A 37 -18.06 28.74 -15.44
N TYR A 38 -16.73 28.86 -15.37
CA TYR A 38 -16.08 30.15 -15.08
C TYR A 38 -15.96 31.11 -16.28
N TYR A 39 -16.17 30.60 -17.50
CA TYR A 39 -15.93 31.30 -18.76
C TYR A 39 -17.22 31.48 -19.58
N ASP A 40 -17.16 32.31 -20.63
CA ASP A 40 -18.25 32.46 -21.61
C ASP A 40 -18.10 31.46 -22.76
N LYS A 41 -19.22 31.06 -23.35
CA LYS A 41 -19.24 30.15 -24.50
C LYS A 41 -20.31 30.52 -25.51
N LYS A 42 -20.07 30.19 -26.78
CA LYS A 42 -21.09 30.19 -27.83
C LYS A 42 -21.60 28.78 -28.07
N ILE A 43 -22.88 28.64 -28.38
CA ILE A 43 -23.46 27.36 -28.78
C ILE A 43 -23.42 27.25 -30.31
N VAL A 44 -22.81 26.18 -30.82
CA VAL A 44 -22.76 25.82 -32.24
C VAL A 44 -23.27 24.39 -32.37
N ASP A 45 -24.39 24.21 -33.09
CA ASP A 45 -25.04 22.91 -33.30
C ASP A 45 -25.30 22.09 -32.02
N GLY A 46 -25.60 22.78 -30.92
CA GLY A 46 -25.84 22.18 -29.60
C GLY A 46 -24.59 21.98 -28.74
N THR A 47 -23.40 22.19 -29.30
CA THR A 47 -22.11 22.09 -28.58
C THR A 47 -21.63 23.47 -28.13
N GLY A 48 -21.15 23.56 -26.89
CA GLY A 48 -20.54 24.78 -26.37
C GLY A 48 -19.09 24.93 -26.84
N ILE A 49 -18.71 26.16 -27.19
CA ILE A 49 -17.33 26.51 -27.55
C ILE A 49 -16.91 27.73 -26.75
N LEU A 50 -15.85 27.57 -25.96
CA LEU A 50 -15.19 28.60 -25.15
C LEU A 50 -14.90 29.86 -25.98
N LEU A 51 -15.25 31.01 -25.42
CA LEU A 51 -14.89 32.33 -25.92
C LEU A 51 -13.72 32.89 -25.11
N GLU A 52 -12.69 33.39 -25.81
CA GLU A 52 -11.47 33.89 -25.18
C GLU A 52 -11.44 35.40 -25.00
N ASP A 53 -12.40 36.12 -25.60
CA ASP A 53 -12.46 37.59 -25.60
C ASP A 53 -12.58 38.16 -24.18
N LYS A 54 -13.23 37.41 -23.29
CA LYS A 54 -13.29 37.64 -21.86
C LYS A 54 -12.85 36.39 -21.14
N LEU A 55 -11.91 36.57 -20.20
CA LEU A 55 -11.36 35.46 -19.42
C LEU A 55 -12.40 34.82 -18.49
N PHE A 56 -13.17 35.66 -17.82
CA PHE A 56 -14.23 35.27 -16.90
C PHE A 56 -15.58 35.72 -17.44
N ASN A 57 -16.60 34.88 -17.32
CA ASN A 57 -17.96 35.37 -17.51
C ASN A 57 -18.37 36.28 -16.35
N GLN A 58 -19.38 37.11 -16.60
CA GLN A 58 -19.81 38.13 -15.63
C GLN A 58 -20.32 37.55 -14.31
N ALA A 59 -20.97 36.37 -14.35
CA ALA A 59 -21.53 35.74 -13.17
C ALA A 59 -20.43 35.20 -12.25
N PHE A 60 -19.48 34.46 -12.80
CA PHE A 60 -18.28 33.99 -12.10
C PHE A 60 -17.50 35.16 -11.52
N GLU A 61 -17.21 36.18 -12.32
CA GLU A 61 -16.39 37.30 -11.86
C GLU A 61 -17.03 38.03 -10.67
N ALA A 62 -18.35 38.24 -10.71
CA ALA A 62 -19.08 38.87 -9.60
C ALA A 62 -19.10 37.98 -8.35
N TRP A 63 -19.41 36.69 -8.51
CA TRP A 63 -19.47 35.72 -7.41
C TRP A 63 -18.11 35.53 -6.76
N TYR A 64 -17.07 35.32 -7.57
CA TYR A 64 -15.73 35.00 -7.11
C TYR A 64 -15.05 36.18 -6.43
N LYS A 65 -15.25 37.41 -6.93
CA LYS A 65 -14.80 38.61 -6.23
C LYS A 65 -15.45 38.78 -4.86
N ASP A 66 -16.76 38.51 -4.74
CA ASP A 66 -17.42 38.56 -3.43
C ASP A 66 -16.89 37.46 -2.48
N TYR A 67 -16.65 36.26 -2.99
CA TYR A 67 -16.04 35.16 -2.25
C TYR A 67 -14.64 35.49 -1.74
N VAL A 68 -13.74 35.96 -2.60
CA VAL A 68 -12.36 36.32 -2.24
C VAL A 68 -12.34 37.52 -1.27
N ARG A 69 -13.20 38.52 -1.47
CA ARG A 69 -13.36 39.63 -0.52
C ARG A 69 -13.74 39.14 0.87
N ARG A 70 -14.71 38.22 0.98
CA ARG A 70 -15.17 37.70 2.27
C ARG A 70 -14.12 36.85 2.97
N LEU A 71 -13.31 36.10 2.22
CA LEU A 71 -12.13 35.43 2.78
C LEU A 71 -11.15 36.46 3.35
N ALA A 72 -10.87 37.55 2.61
CA ALA A 72 -10.02 38.63 3.07
C ALA A 72 -10.55 39.33 4.34
N ASP A 73 -11.86 39.61 4.40
CA ASP A 73 -12.51 40.18 5.58
C ASP A 73 -12.37 39.28 6.83
N ASN A 74 -12.25 37.96 6.62
CA ASN A 74 -12.01 36.97 7.67
C ASN A 74 -10.55 36.56 7.83
N GLN A 75 -9.61 37.27 7.17
CA GLN A 75 -8.16 37.00 7.23
C GLN A 75 -7.77 35.59 6.77
N MET A 76 -8.55 35.01 5.86
CA MET A 76 -8.30 33.69 5.26
C MET A 76 -7.57 33.84 3.94
N ALA A 77 -6.51 33.04 3.74
CA ALA A 77 -5.83 32.95 2.45
C ALA A 77 -6.62 32.05 1.48
N ILE A 78 -6.37 32.22 0.18
CA ILE A 78 -6.95 31.39 -0.89
C ILE A 78 -5.86 30.87 -1.82
N ILE A 79 -5.95 29.59 -2.18
CA ILE A 79 -5.24 28.99 -3.29
C ILE A 79 -6.22 28.86 -4.45
N HIS A 80 -5.92 29.54 -5.56
CA HIS A 80 -6.69 29.41 -6.80
C HIS A 80 -6.21 28.17 -7.55
N SER A 81 -6.99 27.07 -7.50
CA SER A 81 -6.62 25.79 -8.10
C SER A 81 -7.21 25.66 -9.51
N ILE A 82 -6.34 25.64 -10.52
CA ILE A 82 -6.69 25.65 -11.93
C ILE A 82 -6.65 24.22 -12.49
N SER A 83 -7.69 23.81 -13.22
CA SER A 83 -7.73 22.53 -13.94
C SER A 83 -6.97 22.56 -15.26
N MET A 84 -6.39 21.44 -15.69
CA MET A 84 -5.95 21.19 -17.07
C MET A 84 -7.03 20.54 -17.96
N GLU A 85 -8.27 20.54 -17.47
CA GLU A 85 -9.46 20.07 -18.18
C GLU A 85 -10.42 21.22 -18.49
N ASN A 86 -11.15 21.09 -19.60
CA ASN A 86 -12.20 22.05 -19.95
C ASN A 86 -13.29 21.40 -20.81
N VAL A 87 -14.56 21.67 -20.48
CA VAL A 87 -15.73 21.09 -21.18
C VAL A 87 -15.92 21.67 -22.58
N ASP A 88 -15.71 22.97 -22.76
CA ASP A 88 -16.05 23.67 -23.99
C ASP A 88 -14.80 24.13 -24.78
N ALA A 89 -13.62 23.60 -24.46
CA ALA A 89 -12.38 23.96 -25.15
C ALA A 89 -12.46 23.61 -26.64
N LYS A 90 -11.78 24.41 -27.46
CA LYS A 90 -11.72 24.20 -28.92
C LYS A 90 -10.98 22.90 -29.24
N GLU A 91 -11.39 22.22 -30.31
CA GLU A 91 -10.81 20.94 -30.74
C GLU A 91 -9.28 20.94 -30.89
N GLY A 92 -8.70 22.06 -31.33
CA GLY A 92 -7.25 22.20 -31.51
C GLY A 92 -6.45 22.28 -30.20
N TRP A 93 -7.12 22.46 -29.06
CA TRP A 93 -6.50 22.55 -27.74
C TRP A 93 -6.35 21.20 -27.06
N TRP A 94 -7.09 20.18 -27.52
CA TRP A 94 -7.18 18.90 -26.84
C TRP A 94 -5.90 18.09 -26.99
N GLN A 95 -5.50 17.43 -25.89
CA GLN A 95 -4.62 16.27 -25.91
C GLN A 95 -5.27 15.15 -26.73
N ARG A 96 -4.47 14.40 -27.49
CA ARG A 96 -4.97 13.36 -28.41
C ARG A 96 -4.07 12.15 -28.43
N THR A 97 -4.67 10.99 -28.66
CA THR A 97 -3.96 9.75 -29.01
C THR A 97 -3.34 9.85 -30.40
N TYR A 98 -2.50 8.86 -30.74
CA TYR A 98 -1.79 8.83 -32.03
C TYR A 98 -2.74 8.88 -33.24
N ASP A 99 -3.92 8.24 -33.12
CA ASP A 99 -4.97 8.17 -34.14
C ASP A 99 -5.92 9.38 -34.15
N GLY A 100 -5.68 10.35 -33.26
CA GLY A 100 -6.44 11.59 -33.17
C GLY A 100 -7.64 11.56 -32.23
N THR A 101 -7.88 10.46 -31.51
CA THR A 101 -8.94 10.38 -30.49
C THR A 101 -8.68 11.39 -29.35
N PRO A 102 -9.65 12.24 -28.97
CA PRO A 102 -9.48 13.18 -27.86
C PRO A 102 -9.30 12.49 -26.51
N GLY A 103 -8.35 12.96 -25.70
CA GLY A 103 -8.27 12.57 -24.30
C GLY A 103 -9.32 13.30 -23.46
N THR A 104 -10.08 12.55 -22.66
CA THR A 104 -11.20 13.04 -21.86
C THR A 104 -11.24 12.41 -20.48
N SER A 105 -11.82 13.09 -19.50
CA SER A 105 -12.11 12.50 -18.19
C SER A 105 -13.48 11.82 -18.16
N GLY A 106 -13.78 11.11 -17.06
CA GLY A 106 -15.04 10.37 -16.89
C GLY A 106 -16.26 11.20 -16.47
N TRP A 107 -16.12 12.53 -16.35
CA TRP A 107 -17.20 13.40 -15.85
C TRP A 107 -18.26 13.70 -16.91
N THR A 108 -19.43 14.18 -16.48
CA THR A 108 -20.52 14.61 -17.36
C THR A 108 -21.01 16.01 -16.96
N PRO A 109 -21.02 17.00 -17.88
CA PRO A 109 -20.53 16.94 -19.27
C PRO A 109 -19.03 16.67 -19.36
N THR A 110 -18.61 15.92 -20.39
CA THR A 110 -17.24 15.40 -20.52
C THR A 110 -16.20 16.49 -20.79
N PRO A 111 -15.26 16.74 -19.87
CA PRO A 111 -14.12 17.61 -20.08
C PRO A 111 -13.06 16.98 -21.00
N HIS A 112 -12.36 17.83 -21.73
CA HIS A 112 -11.20 17.46 -22.54
C HIS A 112 -9.91 17.88 -21.84
N PHE A 113 -8.88 17.03 -21.89
CA PHE A 113 -7.54 17.36 -21.41
C PHE A 113 -6.85 18.32 -22.38
N LEU A 114 -6.16 19.34 -21.87
CA LEU A 114 -5.58 20.41 -22.69
C LEU A 114 -4.07 20.26 -22.92
N SER A 115 -3.61 20.61 -24.12
CA SER A 115 -2.24 20.45 -24.57
C SER A 115 -1.29 21.48 -23.96
N PHE A 116 -0.20 21.02 -23.34
CA PHE A 116 0.85 21.87 -22.78
C PHE A 116 1.67 22.62 -23.83
N THR A 117 1.67 22.16 -25.09
CA THR A 117 2.52 22.69 -26.16
C THR A 117 1.77 23.63 -27.10
N ASN A 118 0.44 23.70 -26.98
CA ASN A 118 -0.38 24.61 -27.77
C ASN A 118 -0.21 26.05 -27.29
N ALA A 119 0.24 26.94 -28.18
CA ALA A 119 0.51 28.35 -27.84
C ALA A 119 -0.74 29.14 -27.43
N GLU A 120 -1.93 28.82 -27.96
CA GLU A 120 -3.19 29.44 -27.54
C GLU A 120 -3.56 28.99 -26.12
N VAL A 121 -3.41 27.70 -25.80
CA VAL A 121 -3.60 27.17 -24.45
C VAL A 121 -2.64 27.84 -23.47
N GLN A 122 -1.35 27.92 -23.80
CA GLN A 122 -0.35 28.61 -22.98
C GLN A 122 -0.75 30.07 -22.70
N ALA A 123 -1.11 30.82 -23.75
CA ALA A 123 -1.53 32.22 -23.60
C ALA A 123 -2.81 32.36 -22.76
N PHE A 124 -3.78 31.45 -22.93
CA PHE A 124 -5.00 31.44 -22.13
C PHE A 124 -4.71 31.18 -20.65
N TYR A 125 -3.89 30.18 -20.33
CA TYR A 125 -3.55 29.83 -18.94
C TYR A 125 -2.69 30.89 -18.25
N GLN A 126 -1.80 31.58 -18.96
CA GLN A 126 -1.09 32.74 -18.42
C GLN A 126 -2.07 33.83 -17.98
N ARG A 127 -3.04 34.17 -18.84
CA ARG A 127 -4.09 35.15 -18.49
C ARG A 127 -4.96 34.65 -17.35
N LEU A 128 -5.29 33.36 -17.31
CA LEU A 128 -6.08 32.75 -16.23
C LEU A 128 -5.38 32.87 -14.88
N ALA A 129 -4.12 32.44 -14.81
CA ALA A 129 -3.32 32.49 -13.58
C ALA A 129 -3.12 33.93 -13.08
N VAL A 130 -2.80 34.87 -13.98
CA VAL A 130 -2.65 36.29 -13.63
C VAL A 130 -4.00 36.90 -13.23
N GLY A 131 -5.09 36.62 -13.95
CA GLY A 131 -6.41 37.16 -13.65
C GLY A 131 -6.97 36.69 -12.30
N LEU A 132 -6.70 35.44 -11.90
CA LEU A 132 -7.02 34.95 -10.56
C LEU A 132 -6.16 35.64 -9.49
N ALA A 133 -4.87 35.83 -9.76
CA ALA A 133 -3.97 36.57 -8.88
C ALA A 133 -4.40 38.05 -8.70
N ASP A 134 -4.88 38.69 -9.77
CA ASP A 134 -5.42 40.05 -9.76
C ASP A 134 -6.59 40.18 -8.77
N ILE A 135 -7.48 39.18 -8.74
CA ILE A 135 -8.64 39.18 -7.82
C ILE A 135 -8.20 39.12 -6.36
N SER A 136 -7.24 38.25 -6.01
CA SER A 136 -6.68 38.22 -4.64
C SER A 136 -6.01 39.53 -4.27
N ASN A 137 -5.18 40.06 -5.17
CA ASN A 137 -4.47 41.32 -4.93
C ASN A 137 -5.43 42.51 -4.77
N GLN A 138 -6.56 42.54 -5.50
CA GLN A 138 -7.60 43.57 -5.37
C GLN A 138 -8.13 43.70 -3.93
N PHE A 139 -8.18 42.59 -3.19
CA PHE A 139 -8.65 42.55 -1.80
C PHE A 139 -7.52 42.44 -0.78
N GLY A 140 -6.27 42.72 -1.19
CA GLY A 140 -5.11 42.76 -0.29
C GLY A 140 -4.60 41.39 0.16
N LEU A 141 -5.03 40.30 -0.47
CA LEU A 141 -4.49 38.97 -0.22
C LEU A 141 -3.23 38.74 -1.06
N THR A 142 -2.25 38.03 -0.48
CA THR A 142 -1.12 37.50 -1.25
C THR A 142 -1.64 36.47 -2.26
N PRO A 143 -1.42 36.65 -3.57
CA PRO A 143 -1.89 35.68 -4.56
C PRO A 143 -1.21 34.32 -4.38
N ILE A 144 -2.00 33.24 -4.39
CA ILE A 144 -1.49 31.86 -4.41
C ILE A 144 -2.21 31.11 -5.53
N VAL A 145 -1.46 30.61 -6.50
CA VAL A 145 -2.00 29.86 -7.65
C VAL A 145 -1.48 28.43 -7.62
N GLN A 146 -2.37 27.47 -7.86
CA GLN A 146 -2.04 26.07 -8.01
C GLN A 146 -2.42 25.60 -9.41
N LEU A 147 -1.51 24.89 -10.08
CA LEU A 147 -1.83 24.08 -11.24
C LEU A 147 -2.25 22.68 -10.78
N GLY A 148 -3.50 22.32 -11.01
CA GLY A 148 -4.08 21.04 -10.64
C GLY A 148 -3.69 19.94 -11.64
N GLU A 149 -3.17 18.83 -11.11
CA GLU A 149 -2.96 17.57 -11.82
C GLU A 149 -2.42 17.70 -13.26
N PRO A 150 -1.30 18.40 -13.48
CA PRO A 150 -0.78 18.61 -14.82
C PRO A 150 -0.15 17.33 -15.38
N TRP A 151 -0.96 16.54 -16.12
CA TRP A 151 -0.53 15.27 -16.70
C TRP A 151 -0.69 15.21 -18.22
N TRP A 152 0.23 14.48 -18.85
CA TRP A 152 -0.07 13.74 -20.06
C TRP A 152 -0.94 12.56 -19.68
N TRP A 153 -2.13 12.49 -20.27
CA TRP A 153 -3.09 11.44 -19.97
C TRP A 153 -2.94 10.24 -20.90
N HIS A 154 -3.62 9.15 -20.57
CA HIS A 154 -3.86 8.03 -21.46
C HIS A 154 -5.33 7.63 -21.37
N GLN A 155 -5.86 7.00 -22.41
CA GLN A 155 -7.20 6.43 -22.42
C GLN A 155 -7.28 5.17 -21.53
N ASP A 156 -8.50 4.69 -21.30
CA ASP A 156 -8.75 3.43 -20.58
C ASP A 156 -8.10 2.22 -21.27
N GLU A 157 -7.99 2.22 -22.61
CA GLU A 157 -7.22 1.22 -23.37
C GLU A 157 -5.69 1.38 -23.24
N LEU A 158 -5.23 2.21 -22.30
CA LEU A 158 -3.82 2.49 -22.02
C LEU A 158 -3.11 3.15 -23.20
N THR A 159 -3.83 3.84 -24.10
CA THR A 159 -3.23 4.59 -25.22
C THR A 159 -2.87 6.01 -24.79
N PRO A 160 -1.60 6.45 -24.92
CA PRO A 160 -1.19 7.79 -24.47
C PRO A 160 -1.77 8.93 -25.30
N CYS A 161 -2.09 10.06 -24.66
CA CYS A 161 -2.76 11.23 -25.24
C CYS A 161 -1.83 12.43 -25.52
N PHE A 162 -0.54 12.23 -25.74
CA PHE A 162 0.43 13.32 -25.97
C PHE A 162 0.73 13.61 -27.46
N TYR A 163 -0.19 13.28 -28.37
CA TYR A 163 -0.01 13.32 -29.83
C TYR A 163 -0.84 14.39 -30.56
N ASP A 164 -1.29 15.42 -29.85
CA ASP A 164 -1.97 16.54 -30.48
C ASP A 164 -1.05 17.26 -31.50
N GLN A 165 -1.68 17.96 -32.45
CA GLN A 165 -0.95 18.56 -33.57
C GLN A 165 0.08 19.61 -33.13
N ALA A 166 -0.19 20.35 -32.04
CA ALA A 166 0.76 21.33 -31.53
C ALA A 166 2.00 20.62 -30.96
N THR A 167 1.81 19.52 -30.23
CA THR A 167 2.90 18.71 -29.67
C THR A 167 3.77 18.11 -30.78
N ARG A 168 3.16 17.50 -31.80
CA ARG A 168 3.88 16.94 -32.96
C ARG A 168 4.67 18.00 -33.71
N ASN A 169 4.06 19.15 -33.98
CA ASN A 169 4.71 20.25 -34.68
C ASN A 169 5.89 20.81 -33.88
N LEU A 170 5.72 20.99 -32.57
CA LEU A 170 6.77 21.52 -31.72
C LEU A 170 7.93 20.54 -31.60
N TYR A 171 7.65 19.25 -31.43
CA TYR A 171 8.69 18.21 -31.39
C TYR A 171 9.51 18.20 -32.69
N LYS A 172 8.83 18.25 -33.85
CA LYS A 172 9.49 18.32 -35.16
C LYS A 172 10.34 19.58 -35.31
N ALA A 173 9.82 20.72 -34.87
CA ALA A 173 10.53 21.99 -34.97
C ALA A 173 11.79 22.05 -34.09
N GLU A 174 11.72 21.51 -32.87
CA GLU A 174 12.84 21.56 -31.91
C GLU A 174 13.88 20.46 -32.13
N THR A 175 13.47 19.28 -32.61
CA THR A 175 14.36 18.11 -32.72
C THR A 175 14.72 17.74 -34.16
N GLY A 176 13.93 18.19 -35.15
CA GLY A 176 14.02 17.75 -36.54
C GLY A 176 13.41 16.36 -36.81
N LEU A 177 12.93 15.66 -35.79
CA LEU A 177 12.41 14.29 -35.85
C LEU A 177 10.89 14.27 -35.76
N ASP A 178 10.27 13.26 -36.36
CA ASP A 178 8.85 12.97 -36.11
C ASP A 178 8.70 12.20 -34.79
N MET A 179 7.59 12.41 -34.08
CA MET A 179 7.32 11.67 -32.85
C MET A 179 7.10 10.19 -33.16
N HIS A 180 7.64 9.32 -32.32
CA HIS A 180 7.31 7.89 -32.34
C HIS A 180 5.91 7.67 -31.75
N GLU A 181 5.12 6.83 -32.41
CA GLU A 181 3.75 6.52 -32.01
C GLU A 181 3.71 5.22 -31.21
N PHE A 182 3.42 5.36 -29.92
CA PHE A 182 3.11 4.28 -29.02
C PHE A 182 1.61 4.04 -29.06
N HIS A 183 1.19 2.81 -29.33
CA HIS A 183 -0.24 2.47 -29.35
C HIS A 183 -0.75 2.10 -27.95
N THR A 184 0.16 1.73 -27.04
CA THR A 184 -0.11 1.54 -25.62
C THR A 184 1.09 1.98 -24.77
N VAL A 185 0.83 2.45 -23.55
CA VAL A 185 1.85 2.89 -22.58
C VAL A 185 2.75 1.75 -22.07
N ASN A 186 2.42 0.50 -22.40
CA ASN A 186 3.21 -0.69 -22.08
C ASN A 186 4.24 -1.06 -23.16
N GLU A 187 4.23 -0.38 -24.31
CA GLU A 187 5.23 -0.60 -25.35
C GLU A 187 6.65 -0.27 -24.87
N SER A 188 7.63 -0.98 -25.43
CA SER A 188 9.04 -0.76 -25.11
C SER A 188 9.47 0.66 -25.47
N ILE A 189 9.94 1.40 -24.47
CA ILE A 189 10.44 2.78 -24.66
C ILE A 189 11.86 2.86 -25.24
N VAL A 190 12.53 1.71 -25.42
CA VAL A 190 13.94 1.64 -25.87
C VAL A 190 14.12 2.35 -27.21
N GLY A 191 15.00 3.35 -27.26
CA GLY A 191 15.27 4.17 -28.43
C GLY A 191 14.40 5.42 -28.57
N HIS A 192 13.43 5.62 -27.66
CA HIS A 192 12.47 6.72 -27.67
C HIS A 192 12.49 7.55 -26.38
N GLU A 193 13.45 7.30 -25.49
CA GLU A 193 13.56 7.90 -24.16
C GLU A 193 13.75 9.43 -24.23
N SER A 194 14.50 9.92 -25.23
CA SER A 194 14.68 11.36 -25.45
C SER A 194 13.36 12.07 -25.78
N MET A 195 12.44 11.42 -26.48
CA MET A 195 11.11 11.98 -26.76
C MET A 195 10.27 12.05 -25.48
N LEU A 196 10.30 11.00 -24.65
CA LEU A 196 9.60 10.97 -23.36
C LEU A 196 10.16 12.00 -22.37
N SER A 197 11.49 12.17 -22.33
CA SER A 197 12.17 13.21 -21.55
C SER A 197 11.83 14.62 -22.04
N TRP A 198 11.68 14.80 -23.35
CA TRP A 198 11.19 16.05 -23.93
C TRP A 198 9.75 16.34 -23.50
N LEU A 199 8.85 15.35 -23.53
CA LEU A 199 7.47 15.49 -23.04
C LEU A 199 7.42 15.85 -21.55
N GLN A 200 8.25 15.23 -20.73
CA GLN A 200 8.44 15.58 -19.32
C GLN A 200 8.83 17.06 -19.16
N THR A 201 9.82 17.51 -19.94
CA THR A 201 10.29 18.91 -19.92
C THR A 201 9.17 19.89 -20.31
N LYS A 202 8.22 19.51 -21.17
CA LYS A 202 7.10 20.38 -21.57
C LYS A 202 6.10 20.62 -20.46
N ILE A 203 5.79 19.64 -19.61
CA ILE A 203 4.98 19.86 -18.39
C ILE A 203 5.70 20.83 -17.45
N GLY A 204 6.98 20.58 -17.20
CA GLY A 204 7.81 21.44 -16.36
C GLY A 204 7.86 22.88 -16.85
N SER A 205 8.12 23.06 -18.15
CA SER A 205 8.18 24.38 -18.80
C SER A 205 6.84 25.12 -18.72
N PHE A 206 5.72 24.42 -18.93
CA PHE A 206 4.39 25.00 -18.77
C PHE A 206 4.15 25.48 -17.33
N THR A 207 4.54 24.67 -16.34
CA THR A 207 4.46 25.04 -14.92
C THR A 207 5.23 26.31 -14.60
N LEU A 208 6.50 26.38 -15.01
CA LEU A 208 7.36 27.53 -14.72
C LEU A 208 6.91 28.79 -15.46
N MET A 209 6.38 28.63 -16.67
CA MET A 209 5.82 29.71 -17.46
C MET A 209 4.63 30.37 -16.76
N LEU A 210 3.75 29.60 -16.10
CA LEU A 210 2.66 30.15 -15.30
C LEU A 210 3.15 30.82 -14.01
N ARG A 211 4.07 30.17 -13.29
CA ARG A 211 4.73 30.76 -12.10
C ARG A 211 5.33 32.12 -12.44
N ASP A 212 6.10 32.20 -13.51
CA ASP A 212 6.83 33.40 -13.91
C ASP A 212 5.87 34.50 -14.34
N ALA A 213 4.79 34.17 -15.04
CA ALA A 213 3.74 35.13 -15.40
C ALA A 213 3.07 35.74 -14.16
N VAL A 214 2.73 34.92 -13.16
CA VAL A 214 2.15 35.40 -11.89
C VAL A 214 3.15 36.26 -11.12
N LYS A 215 4.40 35.82 -10.97
CA LYS A 215 5.44 36.54 -10.21
C LYS A 215 5.91 37.83 -10.88
N ALA A 216 5.83 37.92 -12.22
CA ALA A 216 6.12 39.16 -12.94
C ALA A 216 5.09 40.26 -12.65
N ASN A 217 3.84 39.90 -12.38
CA ASN A 217 2.77 40.84 -12.00
C ASN A 217 2.74 41.08 -10.47
N TYR A 218 3.05 40.04 -9.69
CA TYR A 218 2.99 40.06 -8.22
C TYR A 218 4.22 39.37 -7.62
N SER A 219 5.24 40.15 -7.27
CA SER A 219 6.53 39.61 -6.81
C SER A 219 6.45 38.79 -5.51
N ASN A 220 5.42 39.00 -4.68
CA ASN A 220 5.15 38.26 -3.45
C ASN A 220 4.21 37.06 -3.64
N ALA A 221 3.69 36.83 -4.85
CA ALA A 221 2.79 35.73 -5.12
C ALA A 221 3.50 34.37 -4.97
N GLN A 222 2.70 33.36 -4.63
CA GLN A 222 3.15 31.97 -4.52
C GLN A 222 2.54 31.12 -5.64
N PHE A 223 3.30 30.13 -6.07
CA PHE A 223 2.88 29.18 -7.09
C PHE A 223 3.22 27.75 -6.68
N THR A 224 2.31 26.81 -6.95
CA THR A 224 2.47 25.39 -6.63
C THR A 224 1.80 24.49 -7.68
N VAL A 225 1.97 23.18 -7.52
CA VAL A 225 1.26 22.13 -8.27
C VAL A 225 0.58 21.18 -7.30
N LEU A 226 -0.56 20.62 -7.71
CA LEU A 226 -1.11 19.40 -7.11
C LEU A 226 -0.53 18.21 -7.85
N PHE A 227 0.10 17.30 -7.12
CA PHE A 227 0.74 16.13 -7.69
C PHE A 227 0.21 14.87 -7.01
N PHE A 228 -0.01 13.84 -7.82
CA PHE A 228 -0.50 12.53 -7.40
C PHE A 228 0.62 11.49 -7.51
N PRO A 229 1.42 11.26 -6.46
CA PRO A 229 2.54 10.32 -6.49
C PRO A 229 2.20 8.89 -6.91
N PRO A 230 0.99 8.34 -6.65
CA PRO A 230 0.59 7.04 -7.21
C PRO A 230 0.89 6.88 -8.70
N SER A 231 0.72 7.95 -9.50
CA SER A 231 0.98 7.96 -10.95
C SER A 231 2.46 7.83 -11.35
N VAL A 232 3.38 7.82 -10.39
CA VAL A 232 4.83 7.75 -10.62
C VAL A 232 5.47 6.64 -9.79
N MET A 233 4.98 6.43 -8.57
CA MET A 233 5.55 5.47 -7.62
C MET A 233 5.02 4.05 -7.81
N ASP A 234 3.76 3.89 -8.21
CA ASP A 234 3.10 2.60 -8.21
C ASP A 234 3.36 1.82 -9.51
N LYS A 235 4.39 0.98 -9.47
CA LYS A 235 4.77 0.11 -10.59
C LYS A 235 3.69 -0.92 -10.96
N THR A 236 2.72 -1.18 -10.09
CA THR A 236 1.59 -2.11 -10.37
C THR A 236 0.43 -1.41 -11.07
N ARG A 237 0.30 -0.08 -10.94
CA ARG A 237 -0.79 0.68 -11.55
C ARG A 237 -0.36 1.52 -12.74
N THR A 238 0.84 2.09 -12.69
CA THR A 238 1.27 3.06 -13.69
C THR A 238 2.47 2.55 -14.48
N PRO A 239 2.30 2.34 -15.79
CA PRO A 239 3.40 1.96 -16.67
C PRO A 239 4.53 2.98 -16.65
N MET A 240 5.75 2.48 -16.81
CA MET A 240 6.99 3.29 -16.67
C MET A 240 6.98 4.54 -17.56
N MET A 241 6.43 4.44 -18.77
CA MET A 241 6.29 5.57 -19.71
C MET A 241 5.56 6.75 -19.06
N MET A 242 4.44 6.49 -18.37
CA MET A 242 3.62 7.54 -17.77
C MET A 242 4.29 8.14 -16.53
N GLY A 243 4.91 7.31 -15.70
CA GLY A 243 5.72 7.79 -14.57
C GLY A 243 6.89 8.66 -15.02
N MET A 244 7.45 8.42 -16.21
CA MET A 244 8.49 9.27 -16.79
C MET A 244 7.92 10.62 -17.25
N VAL A 245 6.90 10.63 -18.11
CA VAL A 245 6.43 11.89 -18.71
C VAL A 245 5.76 12.83 -17.70
N ASN A 246 5.23 12.30 -16.59
CA ASN A 246 4.45 13.07 -15.60
C ASN A 246 5.23 13.51 -14.35
N PHE A 247 6.56 13.40 -14.33
CA PHE A 247 7.37 13.84 -13.19
C PHE A 247 8.56 14.72 -13.61
N PRO A 248 8.35 16.03 -13.90
CA PRO A 248 9.40 16.96 -14.33
C PRO A 248 10.36 17.32 -13.18
N LYS A 249 11.34 16.42 -12.97
CA LYS A 249 12.25 16.41 -11.81
C LYS A 249 13.07 17.69 -11.68
N VAL A 250 13.42 18.34 -12.79
CA VAL A 250 14.27 19.54 -12.82
C VAL A 250 13.44 20.78 -12.56
N GLU A 251 12.36 20.97 -13.30
CA GLU A 251 11.53 22.16 -13.22
C GLU A 251 10.76 22.23 -11.90
N TRP A 252 10.39 21.09 -11.32
CA TRP A 252 9.70 21.05 -10.03
C TRP A 252 10.64 20.96 -8.83
N ALA A 253 11.95 20.76 -9.01
CA ALA A 253 12.90 20.70 -7.90
C ALA A 253 12.86 21.98 -7.04
N TYR A 254 13.01 21.82 -5.72
CA TYR A 254 13.18 22.97 -4.82
C TYR A 254 14.43 23.79 -5.21
N PRO A 255 14.37 25.13 -5.22
CA PRO A 255 13.27 26.00 -4.77
C PRO A 255 12.41 26.57 -5.92
N ASN A 256 12.21 25.85 -7.03
CA ASN A 256 11.52 26.40 -8.19
C ASN A 256 10.04 26.72 -7.93
N LEU A 257 9.35 25.97 -7.07
CA LEU A 257 7.99 26.26 -6.61
C LEU A 257 8.02 26.68 -5.12
N ASP A 258 7.01 27.43 -4.67
CA ASP A 258 7.00 28.01 -3.32
C ASP A 258 6.70 26.99 -2.21
N PHE A 259 5.94 25.97 -2.57
CA PHE A 259 5.65 24.74 -1.83
C PHE A 259 5.13 23.69 -2.82
N PHE A 260 4.99 22.43 -2.39
CA PHE A 260 4.52 21.32 -3.22
C PHE A 260 3.33 20.63 -2.55
N MET A 261 2.25 20.32 -3.28
CA MET A 261 1.06 19.68 -2.71
C MET A 261 0.92 18.24 -3.21
N LEU A 262 0.80 17.31 -2.26
CA LEU A 262 0.65 15.87 -2.51
C LEU A 262 -0.79 15.40 -2.34
N GLU A 263 -1.20 14.45 -3.17
CA GLU A 263 -2.45 13.71 -3.04
C GLU A 263 -2.24 12.23 -3.32
N ASP A 264 -2.85 11.35 -2.55
CA ASP A 264 -2.79 9.90 -2.76
C ASP A 264 -4.10 9.19 -2.42
N TYR A 265 -5.21 9.87 -2.70
CA TYR A 265 -6.56 9.46 -2.34
C TYR A 265 -6.93 8.02 -2.74
N ASP A 266 -6.44 7.53 -3.88
CA ASP A 266 -6.59 6.12 -4.30
C ASP A 266 -6.11 5.13 -3.22
N TYR A 267 -4.97 5.42 -2.60
CA TYR A 267 -4.43 4.57 -1.55
C TYR A 267 -5.36 4.56 -0.34
N LEU A 268 -5.98 5.69 -0.03
CA LEU A 268 -6.97 5.76 1.06
C LEU A 268 -8.23 4.98 0.72
N ILE A 269 -8.76 5.08 -0.50
CA ILE A 269 -9.94 4.30 -0.94
C ILE A 269 -9.65 2.79 -0.89
N LYS A 270 -8.44 2.37 -1.29
CA LYS A 270 -8.05 0.95 -1.40
C LYS A 270 -7.44 0.36 -0.12
N ASN A 271 -7.40 1.12 0.98
CA ASN A 271 -6.76 0.74 2.25
C ASN A 271 -5.25 0.45 2.14
N GLN A 272 -4.57 1.08 1.19
CA GLN A 272 -3.14 0.96 0.92
C GLN A 272 -2.36 1.94 1.81
N MET A 273 -2.60 1.88 3.13
CA MET A 273 -2.01 2.81 4.12
C MET A 273 -0.49 2.66 4.24
N ARG A 274 0.05 1.53 3.77
CA ARG A 274 1.50 1.30 3.71
C ARG A 274 2.12 2.13 2.59
N GLU A 275 1.49 2.15 1.43
CA GLU A 275 1.90 2.93 0.27
C GLU A 275 1.72 4.43 0.55
N HIS A 276 0.68 4.82 1.29
CA HIS A 276 0.51 6.19 1.81
C HIS A 276 1.74 6.67 2.61
N GLN A 277 2.29 5.84 3.50
CA GLN A 277 3.50 6.21 4.25
C GLN A 277 4.72 6.44 3.34
N ASP A 278 4.82 5.69 2.23
CA ASP A 278 5.88 5.88 1.24
C ASP A 278 5.72 7.22 0.49
N VAL A 279 4.48 7.71 0.29
CA VAL A 279 4.17 9.01 -0.35
C VAL A 279 4.69 10.20 0.47
N LEU A 280 4.58 10.14 1.80
CA LEU A 280 4.91 11.28 2.67
C LEU A 280 6.37 11.73 2.59
N GLU A 281 7.28 10.84 2.21
CA GLU A 281 8.72 11.14 2.08
C GLU A 281 9.14 11.40 0.63
N PHE A 282 8.28 11.12 -0.35
CA PHE A 282 8.64 11.07 -1.76
C PHE A 282 9.18 12.41 -2.28
N ILE A 283 8.51 13.52 -1.98
CA ILE A 283 8.90 14.84 -2.49
C ILE A 283 10.17 15.35 -1.83
N GLN A 284 10.34 15.13 -0.53
CA GLN A 284 11.58 15.46 0.15
C GLN A 284 12.76 14.71 -0.48
N ASN A 285 12.59 13.40 -0.72
CA ASN A 285 13.66 12.56 -1.25
C ASN A 285 13.98 12.84 -2.72
N ASN A 286 12.99 13.22 -3.54
CA ASN A 286 13.18 13.33 -4.99
C ASN A 286 13.27 14.78 -5.49
N LEU A 287 12.51 15.70 -4.91
CA LEU A 287 12.49 17.13 -5.30
C LEU A 287 13.14 18.05 -4.26
N GLY A 288 13.45 17.54 -3.06
CA GLY A 288 14.24 18.26 -2.04
C GLY A 288 13.51 19.36 -1.29
N TYR A 289 12.18 19.36 -1.30
CA TYR A 289 11.43 20.28 -0.45
C TYR A 289 11.59 19.87 1.02
N PRO A 290 11.83 20.83 1.93
CA PRO A 290 11.74 20.54 3.36
C PRO A 290 10.27 20.27 3.74
N SER A 291 10.03 19.52 4.83
CA SER A 291 8.68 19.04 5.18
C SER A 291 7.67 20.17 5.32
N GLU A 292 8.06 21.31 5.90
CA GLU A 292 7.18 22.48 6.07
C GLU A 292 6.78 23.16 4.75
N LYS A 293 7.43 22.78 3.63
CA LYS A 293 7.11 23.21 2.26
C LYS A 293 6.40 22.12 1.46
N ILE A 294 6.03 21.03 2.10
CA ILE A 294 5.19 19.97 1.53
C ILE A 294 3.83 20.07 2.19
N HIS A 295 2.79 20.17 1.38
CA HIS A 295 1.40 20.21 1.78
C HIS A 295 0.72 18.90 1.39
N TYR A 296 -0.34 18.53 2.11
CA TYR A 296 -1.04 17.27 1.86
C TYR A 296 -2.54 17.49 1.63
N PHE A 297 -3.04 16.95 0.52
CA PHE A 297 -4.41 16.97 0.10
C PHE A 297 -4.98 15.56 0.26
N THR A 298 -5.96 15.40 1.15
CA THR A 298 -6.35 14.07 1.64
C THR A 298 -7.32 13.36 0.71
N GLY A 299 -8.59 13.76 0.71
CA GLY A 299 -9.64 13.12 -0.08
C GLY A 299 -11.01 13.31 0.57
N PHE A 300 -12.01 12.59 0.05
CA PHE A 300 -13.44 12.70 0.40
C PHE A 300 -14.13 11.34 0.53
N VAL A 301 -15.45 11.33 0.68
CA VAL A 301 -16.27 10.12 0.53
C VAL A 301 -17.24 10.35 -0.62
N LEU A 302 -17.12 9.59 -1.70
CA LEU A 302 -17.98 9.75 -2.88
C LEU A 302 -19.41 9.29 -2.57
N ASP A 303 -19.57 8.00 -2.21
CA ASP A 303 -20.85 7.39 -1.84
C ASP A 303 -20.88 7.16 -0.31
N PRO A 304 -21.71 7.90 0.46
CA PRO A 304 -21.70 7.81 1.91
C PRO A 304 -22.22 6.48 2.46
N GLU A 305 -22.99 5.71 1.66
CA GLU A 305 -23.50 4.42 2.11
C GLU A 305 -22.44 3.31 1.93
N LYS A 306 -21.70 3.35 0.82
CA LYS A 306 -20.68 2.34 0.50
C LYS A 306 -19.32 2.64 1.10
N ASP A 307 -18.95 3.92 1.12
CA ASP A 307 -17.57 4.36 1.35
C ASP A 307 -17.38 5.09 2.68
N ALA A 308 -18.36 5.05 3.60
CA ALA A 308 -18.27 5.69 4.93
C ALA A 308 -16.97 5.37 5.69
N HIS A 309 -16.44 4.16 5.49
CA HIS A 309 -15.21 3.69 6.10
C HIS A 309 -13.96 4.47 5.66
N VAL A 310 -13.99 5.14 4.51
CA VAL A 310 -12.87 5.95 3.97
C VAL A 310 -12.61 7.17 4.85
N TRP A 311 -13.60 7.74 5.55
CA TRP A 311 -13.38 8.85 6.49
C TRP A 311 -12.37 8.50 7.59
N LYS A 312 -12.34 7.25 8.07
CA LYS A 312 -11.36 6.80 9.07
C LYS A 312 -9.93 6.79 8.50
N ARG A 313 -9.78 6.48 7.23
CA ARG A 313 -8.48 6.46 6.54
C ARG A 313 -8.01 7.88 6.22
N ILE A 314 -8.93 8.75 5.80
CA ILE A 314 -8.68 10.18 5.66
C ILE A 314 -8.26 10.80 6.99
N HIS A 315 -8.93 10.47 8.10
CA HIS A 315 -8.48 10.87 9.43
C HIS A 315 -7.02 10.45 9.65
N GLN A 316 -6.71 9.17 9.46
CA GLN A 316 -5.36 8.66 9.68
C GLN A 316 -4.33 9.41 8.82
N ALA A 317 -4.64 9.66 7.54
CA ALA A 317 -3.76 10.39 6.64
C ALA A 317 -3.53 11.85 7.06
N ILE A 318 -4.54 12.52 7.64
CA ILE A 318 -4.37 13.83 8.27
C ILE A 318 -3.39 13.76 9.44
N MET A 319 -3.54 12.76 10.32
CA MET A 319 -2.62 12.56 11.44
C MET A 319 -1.20 12.32 10.95
N ASP A 320 -1.04 11.49 9.93
CA ASP A 320 0.26 11.14 9.36
C ASP A 320 0.95 12.38 8.76
N GLY A 321 0.25 13.14 7.90
CA GLY A 321 0.77 14.37 7.30
C GLY A 321 1.22 15.41 8.34
N VAL A 322 0.43 15.61 9.39
CA VAL A 322 0.78 16.54 10.47
C VAL A 322 1.99 16.04 11.29
N ASN A 323 2.08 14.74 11.55
CA ASN A 323 3.17 14.15 12.36
C ASN A 323 4.50 14.06 11.60
N VAL A 324 4.50 14.09 10.27
CA VAL A 324 5.74 14.23 9.47
C VAL A 324 6.16 15.70 9.28
N GLY A 325 5.40 16.65 9.83
CA GLY A 325 5.73 18.08 9.83
C GLY A 325 5.40 18.79 8.51
N MET A 326 4.39 18.33 7.77
CA MET A 326 3.90 19.02 6.59
C MET A 326 3.33 20.41 6.92
N GLY A 327 3.40 21.33 5.96
CA GLY A 327 2.97 22.72 6.12
C GLY A 327 1.47 22.86 6.39
N GLU A 328 0.64 22.50 5.40
CA GLU A 328 -0.81 22.48 5.55
C GLU A 328 -1.39 21.13 5.08
N THR A 329 -2.45 20.69 5.75
CA THR A 329 -3.25 19.53 5.33
C THR A 329 -4.66 19.98 4.98
N TYR A 330 -5.16 19.52 3.85
CA TYR A 330 -6.45 19.90 3.30
C TYR A 330 -7.39 18.70 3.21
N ILE A 331 -8.68 18.97 3.47
CA ILE A 331 -9.78 18.01 3.34
C ILE A 331 -10.58 18.36 2.09
N TRP A 332 -10.90 17.35 1.28
CA TRP A 332 -11.79 17.51 0.13
C TRP A 332 -13.10 16.75 0.41
N ALA A 333 -14.25 17.14 -0.11
CA ALA A 333 -14.64 18.51 -0.44
C ALA A 333 -15.67 19.00 0.58
N TYR A 334 -15.85 20.32 0.64
CA TYR A 334 -16.84 21.02 1.45
C TYR A 334 -18.25 20.39 1.35
N ALA A 335 -18.67 20.00 0.15
CA ALA A 335 -19.97 19.38 -0.08
C ALA A 335 -20.14 18.07 0.73
N GLN A 336 -19.14 17.18 0.69
CA GLN A 336 -19.17 15.89 1.39
C GLN A 336 -18.97 16.05 2.90
N VAL A 337 -18.09 16.97 3.33
CA VAL A 337 -17.94 17.29 4.76
C VAL A 337 -19.28 17.71 5.37
N LYS A 338 -20.06 18.52 4.65
CA LYS A 338 -21.41 18.92 5.10
C LYS A 338 -22.43 17.80 5.00
N ARG A 339 -22.45 17.06 3.90
CA ARG A 339 -23.39 15.94 3.68
C ARG A 339 -23.27 14.92 4.81
N ASP A 340 -22.03 14.60 5.18
CA ASP A 340 -21.73 13.53 6.13
C ASP A 340 -21.57 14.02 7.57
N ASN A 341 -21.73 15.34 7.79
CA ASN A 341 -21.48 16.00 9.09
C ASN A 341 -20.11 15.64 9.67
N TRP A 342 -19.09 15.59 8.80
CA TRP A 342 -17.73 15.25 9.19
C TRP A 342 -17.09 16.40 9.95
N LEU A 343 -16.41 16.09 11.05
CA LEU A 343 -15.75 17.07 11.90
C LEU A 343 -14.24 16.87 11.89
N GLN A 344 -13.51 17.98 12.03
CA GLN A 344 -12.05 17.93 12.10
C GLN A 344 -11.57 17.02 13.23
N PRO A 345 -10.58 16.15 12.96
CA PRO A 345 -10.04 15.25 13.96
C PRO A 345 -9.27 16.02 15.04
N LYS A 346 -9.28 15.48 16.26
CA LYS A 346 -8.44 16.00 17.34
C LYS A 346 -7.02 15.47 17.15
N VAL A 347 -6.13 16.36 16.72
CA VAL A 347 -4.74 16.02 16.42
C VAL A 347 -4.03 15.49 17.67
N ILE A 348 -3.29 14.41 17.48
CA ILE A 348 -2.34 13.85 18.45
C ILE A 348 -0.95 13.95 17.82
N TYR A 349 -0.02 14.59 18.52
CA TYR A 349 1.37 14.73 18.06
C TYR A 349 2.24 13.71 18.76
N ALA A 350 2.84 12.81 18.00
CA ALA A 350 3.89 11.92 18.45
C ALA A 350 5.25 12.61 18.37
N SER A 351 6.08 12.43 19.40
CA SER A 351 7.48 12.90 19.40
C SER A 351 8.35 12.29 18.28
N HIS A 352 7.90 11.18 17.71
CA HIS A 352 8.56 10.43 16.64
C HIS A 352 7.48 10.02 15.64
N LYS A 353 7.73 10.25 14.34
CA LYS A 353 6.83 9.83 13.26
C LYS A 353 6.64 8.31 13.25
N SER A 354 5.48 7.82 12.81
CA SER A 354 5.34 6.40 12.48
C SER A 354 6.41 5.99 11.47
N GLY A 355 6.88 4.75 11.54
CA GLY A 355 7.88 4.24 10.61
C GLY A 355 8.81 3.22 11.23
N ASN A 356 9.95 3.02 10.56
CA ASN A 356 10.92 2.02 10.94
C ASN A 356 12.11 2.66 11.68
N TYR A 357 12.57 2.01 12.74
CA TYR A 357 13.61 2.50 13.64
C TYR A 357 14.63 1.40 13.96
N THR A 358 15.90 1.79 14.01
CA THR A 358 17.02 0.86 14.30
C THR A 358 17.53 0.96 15.73
N GLN A 359 17.14 2.02 16.46
CA GLN A 359 17.60 2.29 17.82
C GLN A 359 16.39 2.56 18.73
N PRO A 360 16.36 2.00 19.95
CA PRO A 360 15.29 2.29 20.89
C PRO A 360 15.17 3.78 21.20
N PHE A 361 13.94 4.24 21.43
CA PHE A 361 13.65 5.63 21.77
C PHE A 361 12.50 5.72 22.77
N ASN A 362 12.29 6.91 23.35
CA ASN A 362 11.15 7.18 24.22
C ASN A 362 10.08 7.95 23.44
N LEU A 363 8.94 7.33 23.21
CA LEU A 363 7.78 7.91 22.54
C LEU A 363 6.95 8.72 23.52
N SER A 364 6.75 9.99 23.23
CA SER A 364 5.80 10.85 23.92
C SER A 364 4.68 11.32 23.00
N PHE A 365 3.50 11.54 23.56
CA PHE A 365 2.35 12.11 22.85
C PHE A 365 1.95 13.47 23.45
N ASN A 366 1.61 14.42 22.59
CA ASN A 366 0.99 15.68 22.94
C ASN A 366 -0.43 15.73 22.38
N TYR A 367 -1.38 16.12 23.22
CA TYR A 367 -2.82 16.05 22.96
C TYR A 367 -3.55 17.16 23.73
N THR A 368 -4.80 17.42 23.36
CA THR A 368 -5.60 18.54 23.90
C THR A 368 -6.79 18.12 24.75
N GLY A 369 -7.20 16.85 24.67
CA GLY A 369 -8.23 16.26 25.54
C GLY A 369 -7.78 16.09 26.99
N ASP A 370 -8.72 15.69 27.84
CA ASP A 370 -8.49 15.53 29.28
C ASP A 370 -7.53 14.37 29.59
N LYS A 371 -7.62 13.31 28.79
CA LYS A 371 -6.76 12.11 28.88
C LYS A 371 -6.51 11.56 27.49
N LEU A 372 -5.41 10.84 27.35
CA LEU A 372 -5.12 10.01 26.18
C LEU A 372 -5.15 8.55 26.61
N ILE A 373 -5.90 7.73 25.88
CA ILE A 373 -5.98 6.29 26.09
C ILE A 373 -5.40 5.56 24.87
N TYR A 374 -4.76 4.42 25.10
CA TYR A 374 -4.19 3.62 24.03
C TYR A 374 -4.28 2.12 24.28
N THR A 375 -4.16 1.37 23.19
CA THR A 375 -4.02 -0.09 23.16
C THR A 375 -2.87 -0.46 22.22
N THR A 376 -2.26 -1.62 22.45
CA THR A 376 -1.20 -2.19 21.59
C THR A 376 -1.52 -3.57 21.05
N ASN A 377 -2.69 -4.11 21.38
CA ASN A 377 -3.18 -5.43 20.99
C ASN A 377 -4.07 -5.41 19.73
N GLY A 378 -4.07 -4.30 18.99
CA GLY A 378 -4.88 -4.13 17.78
C GLY A 378 -6.35 -3.76 18.00
N LEU A 379 -6.90 -3.86 19.23
CA LEU A 379 -8.26 -3.42 19.54
C LEU A 379 -8.35 -1.90 19.62
N ASN A 380 -9.53 -1.31 19.36
CA ASN A 380 -9.72 0.11 19.59
C ASN A 380 -9.78 0.42 21.10
N PRO A 381 -9.11 1.48 21.58
CA PRO A 381 -9.12 1.84 22.99
C PRO A 381 -10.50 2.36 23.41
N THR A 382 -11.01 1.85 24.53
CA THR A 382 -12.20 2.34 25.24
C THR A 382 -11.83 2.73 26.67
N LEU A 383 -12.77 3.30 27.42
CA LEU A 383 -12.55 3.57 28.86
C LEU A 383 -12.35 2.28 29.69
N GLU A 384 -12.76 1.12 29.16
CA GLU A 384 -12.68 -0.17 29.86
C GLU A 384 -11.40 -0.95 29.50
N ASN A 385 -11.02 -0.97 28.22
CA ASN A 385 -9.88 -1.76 27.73
C ASN A 385 -8.61 -0.92 27.47
N GLY A 386 -8.73 0.41 27.43
CA GLY A 386 -7.66 1.33 27.08
C GLY A 386 -6.75 1.65 28.25
N THR A 387 -5.44 1.68 28.01
CA THR A 387 -4.45 2.12 28.98
C THR A 387 -4.34 3.63 28.97
N VAL A 388 -4.43 4.28 30.13
CA VAL A 388 -4.26 5.74 30.25
C VAL A 388 -2.79 6.09 30.09
N TYR A 389 -2.48 6.95 29.11
CA TYR A 389 -1.15 7.50 28.90
C TYR A 389 -0.74 8.40 30.06
N SER A 390 0.42 8.12 30.66
CA SER A 390 0.92 8.81 31.86
C SER A 390 2.34 9.39 31.72
N GLY A 391 3.01 9.16 30.58
CA GLY A 391 4.37 9.65 30.33
C GLY A 391 5.05 8.91 29.17
N PRO A 392 6.32 9.25 28.87
CA PRO A 392 7.05 8.65 27.75
C PRO A 392 7.10 7.11 27.82
N ILE A 393 6.84 6.44 26.69
CA ILE A 393 6.84 4.99 26.54
C ILE A 393 8.12 4.57 25.83
N LYS A 394 8.88 3.65 26.41
CA LYS A 394 10.08 3.11 25.76
C LYS A 394 9.67 2.21 24.59
N ILE A 395 10.15 2.52 23.40
CA ILE A 395 10.00 1.72 22.19
C ILE A 395 11.33 1.04 21.93
N ASP A 396 11.39 -0.26 22.25
CA ASP A 396 12.53 -1.13 21.98
C ASP A 396 12.14 -2.40 21.21
N LYS A 397 10.86 -2.54 20.85
CA LYS A 397 10.31 -3.59 19.98
C LYS A 397 9.23 -3.02 19.07
N SER A 398 8.91 -3.75 18.00
CA SER A 398 7.86 -3.35 17.07
C SER A 398 6.52 -3.28 17.79
N VAL A 399 5.77 -2.20 17.58
CA VAL A 399 4.49 -1.97 18.24
C VAL A 399 3.63 -1.01 17.42
N THR A 400 2.33 -1.31 17.37
CA THR A 400 1.32 -0.41 16.85
C THR A 400 0.46 0.09 18.00
N PHE A 401 0.39 1.40 18.18
CA PHE A 401 -0.53 2.05 19.10
C PHE A 401 -1.80 2.42 18.38
N LYS A 402 -2.95 2.05 18.93
CA LYS A 402 -4.23 2.71 18.64
C LYS A 402 -4.53 3.66 19.79
N VAL A 403 -4.79 4.92 19.47
CA VAL A 403 -4.81 6.02 20.44
C VAL A 403 -6.06 6.85 20.26
N ALA A 404 -6.66 7.28 21.36
CA ALA A 404 -7.80 8.20 21.36
C ALA A 404 -7.72 9.20 22.51
N GLN A 405 -8.29 10.38 22.32
CA GLN A 405 -8.44 11.40 23.35
C GLN A 405 -9.80 11.24 24.04
N VAL A 406 -9.81 11.32 25.37
CA VAL A 406 -11.04 11.44 26.16
C VAL A 406 -11.32 12.93 26.38
N ILE A 407 -12.54 13.38 26.07
CA ILE A 407 -12.96 14.78 26.15
C ILE A 407 -14.33 14.83 26.83
N GLY A 408 -14.35 15.17 28.12
CA GLY A 408 -15.53 14.98 28.95
C GLY A 408 -15.96 13.51 28.95
N ASP A 409 -17.18 13.25 28.48
CA ASP A 409 -17.76 11.90 28.41
C ASP A 409 -17.62 11.23 27.03
N THR A 410 -16.91 11.85 26.08
CA THR A 410 -16.72 11.30 24.73
C THR A 410 -15.29 10.87 24.46
N ILE A 411 -15.12 9.92 23.54
CA ILE A 411 -13.84 9.48 23.01
C ILE A 411 -13.72 10.02 21.58
N SER A 412 -12.57 10.58 21.22
CA SER A 412 -12.29 11.01 19.85
C SER A 412 -12.21 9.82 18.89
N GLU A 413 -12.23 10.11 17.60
CA GLU A 413 -11.79 9.13 16.59
C GLU A 413 -10.39 8.57 16.90
N ILE A 414 -10.14 7.34 16.45
CA ILE A 414 -8.91 6.58 16.72
C ILE A 414 -7.82 6.98 15.74
N SER A 415 -6.63 7.30 16.25
CA SER A 415 -5.41 7.43 15.46
C SER A 415 -4.47 6.26 15.71
N GLN A 416 -3.77 5.81 14.68
CA GLN A 416 -2.80 4.73 14.73
C GLN A 416 -1.38 5.25 14.57
N PHE A 417 -0.47 4.76 15.40
CA PHE A 417 0.97 5.04 15.30
C PHE A 417 1.74 3.72 15.29
N SER A 418 2.42 3.42 14.18
CA SER A 418 3.13 2.15 13.99
C SER A 418 4.64 2.38 14.01
N TYR A 419 5.34 1.65 14.88
CA TYR A 419 6.78 1.71 15.05
C TYR A 419 7.36 0.31 14.85
N THR A 420 8.18 0.13 13.82
CA THR A 420 8.88 -1.15 13.57
C THR A 420 10.31 -1.04 14.08
N MET A 421 10.72 -1.95 14.97
CA MET A 421 12.08 -2.00 15.52
C MET A 421 12.91 -3.12 14.87
N TYR A 422 14.23 -2.91 14.78
CA TYR A 422 15.22 -3.87 14.27
C TYR A 422 15.14 -4.23 12.77
N MET A 423 14.33 -3.49 11.99
CA MET A 423 14.22 -3.45 10.52
C MET A 423 13.99 -4.81 9.84
N SER A 424 12.87 -5.04 9.16
CA SER A 424 12.53 -4.31 7.93
C SER A 424 11.05 -4.49 7.52
N LYS A 425 10.64 -3.79 6.46
CA LYS A 425 9.42 -4.06 5.70
C LYS A 425 9.57 -5.42 4.97
N LYS A 426 9.15 -6.55 5.57
CA LYS A 426 9.18 -7.88 4.89
C LYS A 426 8.10 -7.93 3.79
N LEU A 427 8.51 -8.24 2.57
CA LEU A 427 7.65 -8.49 1.41
C LEU A 427 7.56 -9.99 1.15
N LYS A 428 6.35 -10.47 0.82
CA LYS A 428 6.12 -11.83 0.27
C LYS A 428 6.60 -11.90 -1.20
N THR A 429 7.85 -11.56 -1.42
CA THR A 429 8.51 -11.53 -2.74
C THR A 429 9.90 -12.09 -2.56
N THR A 430 10.40 -12.82 -3.54
CA THR A 430 11.77 -13.35 -3.55
C THR A 430 12.48 -12.84 -4.79
N ILE A 431 13.77 -12.53 -4.63
CA ILE A 431 14.62 -12.07 -5.72
C ILE A 431 15.60 -13.19 -6.06
N SER A 432 15.40 -13.83 -7.21
CA SER A 432 16.24 -14.93 -7.71
C SER A 432 17.51 -14.44 -8.42
N SER A 433 17.61 -13.12 -8.62
CA SER A 433 18.75 -12.47 -9.27
C SER A 433 18.93 -12.92 -10.73
N THR A 434 17.83 -12.98 -11.48
CA THR A 434 17.78 -13.40 -12.89
C THR A 434 17.68 -12.23 -13.87
N GLY A 435 17.45 -11.02 -13.36
CA GLY A 435 17.15 -9.81 -14.11
C GLY A 435 15.66 -9.62 -14.41
N ASP A 436 14.80 -10.56 -14.01
CA ASP A 436 13.37 -10.46 -14.21
C ASP A 436 12.76 -9.35 -13.34
N PHE A 437 12.20 -8.33 -13.99
CA PHE A 437 11.58 -7.20 -13.30
C PHE A 437 10.27 -7.57 -12.59
N SER A 438 9.64 -8.70 -12.93
CA SER A 438 8.43 -9.17 -12.24
C SER A 438 8.67 -9.34 -10.73
N GLU A 439 9.89 -9.74 -10.34
CA GLU A 439 10.33 -9.89 -8.93
C GLU A 439 10.51 -8.54 -8.20
N TRP A 440 10.55 -7.43 -8.94
CA TRP A 440 10.84 -6.10 -8.41
C TRP A 440 9.63 -5.17 -8.41
N VAL A 441 8.49 -5.61 -8.94
CA VAL A 441 7.29 -4.77 -9.08
C VAL A 441 6.72 -4.33 -7.72
N THR A 442 6.81 -5.19 -6.71
CA THR A 442 6.35 -4.93 -5.33
C THR A 442 7.42 -4.24 -4.46
N VAL A 443 8.67 -4.24 -4.91
CA VAL A 443 9.77 -3.53 -4.24
C VAL A 443 9.70 -2.07 -4.64
N LYS A 444 9.45 -1.19 -3.66
CA LYS A 444 9.32 0.24 -3.91
C LYS A 444 10.60 0.83 -4.53
N SER A 445 10.42 1.83 -5.39
CA SER A 445 11.53 2.69 -5.79
C SER A 445 12.01 3.49 -4.59
N LEU A 446 13.28 3.36 -4.23
CA LEU A 446 13.89 4.11 -3.13
C LEU A 446 14.23 5.55 -3.53
N ALA A 447 14.57 5.77 -4.80
CA ALA A 447 14.84 7.09 -5.34
C ALA A 447 14.66 7.13 -6.86
N MET A 448 14.28 8.31 -7.36
CA MET A 448 14.34 8.66 -8.77
C MET A 448 15.76 9.09 -9.14
N GLY A 449 16.15 8.82 -10.38
CA GLY A 449 17.47 9.18 -10.89
C GLY A 449 17.52 10.45 -11.76
N SER A 450 18.74 10.94 -11.99
CA SER A 450 19.09 11.97 -12.98
C SER A 450 19.61 11.35 -14.28
N GLY A 451 19.69 12.15 -15.33
CA GLY A 451 20.22 11.73 -16.62
C GLY A 451 19.40 10.57 -17.19
N LYS A 452 20.06 9.45 -17.47
CA LYS A 452 19.45 8.24 -18.05
C LYS A 452 18.82 7.29 -17.04
N ILE A 453 18.81 7.66 -15.75
CA ILE A 453 18.30 6.79 -14.68
C ILE A 453 16.84 7.12 -14.37
N PHE A 454 15.98 6.11 -14.41
CA PHE A 454 14.58 6.23 -14.04
C PHE A 454 14.44 6.14 -12.52
N ASP A 455 14.81 5.00 -11.95
CA ASP A 455 14.75 4.74 -10.52
C ASP A 455 15.78 3.72 -10.03
N LEU A 456 15.96 3.72 -8.72
CA LEU A 456 16.78 2.80 -7.93
C LEU A 456 15.89 2.10 -6.90
N SER A 457 15.95 0.77 -6.87
CA SER A 457 15.24 -0.09 -5.92
C SER A 457 16.25 -0.99 -5.21
N ALA A 458 16.01 -1.36 -3.95
CA ALA A 458 16.83 -2.32 -3.23
C ALA A 458 16.05 -3.00 -2.10
N ALA A 459 16.45 -4.22 -1.78
CA ALA A 459 15.91 -5.02 -0.69
C ALA A 459 17.00 -5.95 -0.14
N GLU A 460 16.78 -6.50 1.05
CA GLU A 460 17.68 -7.47 1.67
C GLU A 460 16.94 -8.78 1.98
N ASP A 461 17.65 -9.90 2.04
CA ASP A 461 17.19 -11.07 2.78
C ASP A 461 18.15 -11.36 3.93
N SER A 462 18.02 -12.49 4.61
CA SER A 462 18.93 -12.88 5.70
C SER A 462 20.41 -12.99 5.32
N LYS A 463 20.75 -13.04 4.03
CA LYS A 463 22.10 -13.30 3.50
C LYS A 463 22.60 -12.25 2.51
N ASN A 464 21.73 -11.60 1.75
CA ASN A 464 22.05 -10.84 0.56
C ASN A 464 21.40 -9.46 0.58
N LEU A 465 22.11 -8.50 0.01
CA LEU A 465 21.58 -7.24 -0.49
C LEU A 465 21.32 -7.40 -1.99
N TYR A 466 20.12 -7.03 -2.42
CA TYR A 466 19.69 -6.94 -3.81
C TYR A 466 19.52 -5.47 -4.21
N ILE A 467 20.01 -5.08 -5.38
CA ILE A 467 19.85 -3.74 -5.93
C ILE A 467 19.40 -3.83 -7.39
N TYR A 468 18.43 -3.00 -7.78
CA TYR A 468 17.96 -2.88 -9.17
C TYR A 468 17.93 -1.42 -9.60
N VAL A 469 18.47 -1.13 -10.79
CA VAL A 469 18.45 0.19 -11.41
C VAL A 469 17.75 0.08 -12.75
N ARG A 470 16.75 0.93 -12.99
CA ARG A 470 16.11 1.08 -14.31
C ARG A 470 16.57 2.36 -14.99
N GLY A 471 16.73 2.32 -16.30
CA GLY A 471 17.20 3.44 -17.09
C GLY A 471 17.46 3.01 -18.53
N TYR A 472 18.34 3.72 -19.22
CA TYR A 472 18.79 3.35 -20.55
C TYR A 472 20.30 3.55 -20.74
N GLU A 473 20.87 2.84 -21.71
CA GLU A 473 22.31 2.68 -21.93
C GLU A 473 23.09 2.28 -20.67
N LEU A 474 22.48 1.51 -19.77
CA LEU A 474 23.02 1.09 -18.47
C LEU A 474 24.15 0.07 -18.54
N ASP A 475 24.51 -0.41 -19.73
CA ASP A 475 25.54 -1.42 -20.02
C ASP A 475 26.99 -0.89 -19.96
N THR A 476 27.21 0.32 -19.44
CA THR A 476 28.54 0.93 -19.25
C THR A 476 28.95 1.00 -17.78
N SER A 477 30.26 1.09 -17.48
CA SER A 477 30.81 1.07 -16.10
C SER A 477 30.08 2.01 -15.13
N SER A 478 29.81 1.51 -13.92
CA SER A 478 29.02 2.21 -12.90
C SER A 478 29.41 1.78 -11.50
N ASN A 479 29.09 2.62 -10.51
CA ASN A 479 29.39 2.36 -9.10
C ASN A 479 28.12 2.39 -8.26
N PHE A 480 28.01 1.45 -7.33
CA PHE A 480 27.09 1.51 -6.21
C PHE A 480 27.89 1.84 -4.96
N TYR A 481 27.58 2.94 -4.31
CA TYR A 481 28.19 3.37 -3.06
C TYR A 481 27.26 3.05 -1.91
N LEU A 482 27.80 2.44 -0.87
CA LEU A 482 27.02 2.06 0.30
C LEU A 482 27.65 2.60 1.57
N ASP A 483 26.83 3.18 2.42
CA ASP A 483 27.16 3.43 3.81
C ASP A 483 26.44 2.38 4.67
N THR A 484 27.25 1.45 5.17
CA THR A 484 26.84 0.34 6.02
C THR A 484 26.85 0.71 7.51
N GLY A 485 27.09 1.97 7.87
CA GLY A 485 27.18 2.44 9.26
C GLY A 485 28.41 1.96 10.04
N ALA A 486 29.42 1.38 9.36
CA ALA A 486 30.63 0.85 9.99
C ALA A 486 31.92 1.42 9.38
N GLY A 487 32.82 1.91 10.23
CA GLY A 487 34.15 2.41 9.83
C GLY A 487 34.15 3.82 9.26
N ALA A 488 35.31 4.29 8.80
CA ALA A 488 35.44 5.53 8.05
C ALA A 488 34.86 5.37 6.64
N GLY A 489 34.26 6.42 6.09
CA GLY A 489 33.67 6.43 4.75
C GLY A 489 34.07 7.67 3.96
N MET A 490 33.96 7.57 2.64
CA MET A 490 34.21 8.65 1.70
C MET A 490 33.03 9.63 1.69
N ASP A 491 33.34 10.91 1.60
CA ASP A 491 32.38 11.96 1.25
C ASP A 491 32.10 11.93 -0.25
N VAL A 492 30.88 11.52 -0.62
CA VAL A 492 30.39 11.63 -1.99
C VAL A 492 29.55 12.88 -2.10
N TRP A 493 30.00 13.85 -2.91
CA TRP A 493 29.32 15.14 -3.08
C TRP A 493 27.84 15.03 -3.46
N ALA A 494 27.47 13.95 -4.17
CA ALA A 494 26.11 13.70 -4.60
C ALA A 494 25.16 13.41 -3.42
N TRP A 495 25.63 12.81 -2.33
CA TRP A 495 24.80 12.40 -1.19
C TRP A 495 25.44 12.85 0.14
N PRO A 496 25.20 14.10 0.56
CA PRO A 496 25.90 14.71 1.70
C PRO A 496 25.54 14.11 3.07
N ASN A 497 24.47 13.31 3.16
CA ASN A 497 24.00 12.69 4.41
C ASN A 497 24.59 11.29 4.66
N ALA A 498 25.55 10.82 3.85
CA ALA A 498 26.10 9.47 3.92
C ALA A 498 27.63 9.48 3.92
N LYS A 499 28.25 8.52 4.62
CA LYS A 499 29.70 8.28 4.62
C LYS A 499 29.97 6.93 3.96
N MET A 500 30.16 6.94 2.64
CA MET A 500 30.18 5.73 1.83
C MET A 500 31.43 4.88 2.15
N ASN A 501 31.22 3.73 2.79
CA ASN A 501 32.29 2.86 3.30
C ASN A 501 32.42 1.55 2.52
N ARG A 502 31.48 1.25 1.61
CA ARG A 502 31.56 0.18 0.61
C ARG A 502 31.29 0.72 -0.79
N MET A 503 31.86 0.06 -1.78
CA MET A 503 31.56 0.32 -3.18
C MET A 503 31.46 -1.01 -3.93
N ILE A 504 30.44 -1.15 -4.78
CA ILE A 504 30.36 -2.23 -5.76
C ILE A 504 30.62 -1.58 -7.13
N GLN A 505 31.71 -1.98 -7.77
CA GLN A 505 32.06 -1.53 -9.11
C GLN A 505 32.21 -2.75 -10.01
N ASN A 506 31.39 -2.81 -11.06
CA ASN A 506 31.20 -4.02 -11.86
C ASN A 506 30.78 -5.21 -10.97
N ASP A 507 31.58 -6.28 -10.93
CA ASP A 507 31.36 -7.45 -10.10
C ASP A 507 32.19 -7.43 -8.80
N LYS A 508 32.93 -6.36 -8.50
CA LYS A 508 33.86 -6.31 -7.37
C LYS A 508 33.34 -5.46 -6.22
N ILE A 509 33.57 -5.92 -4.99
CA ILE A 509 33.24 -5.22 -3.74
C ILE A 509 34.51 -4.62 -3.15
N TYR A 510 34.43 -3.35 -2.77
CA TYR A 510 35.52 -2.59 -2.18
C TYR A 510 35.17 -2.05 -0.81
N ARG A 511 36.18 -1.97 0.07
CA ARG A 511 36.15 -1.25 1.35
C ARG A 511 36.93 0.05 1.23
N TYR A 512 36.39 1.11 1.80
CA TYR A 512 37.08 2.39 1.87
C TYR A 512 38.25 2.34 2.88
N THR A 513 39.42 2.86 2.48
CA THR A 513 40.66 2.87 3.29
C THR A 513 41.31 4.25 3.40
N GLY A 514 40.62 5.30 2.93
CA GLY A 514 41.14 6.66 2.89
C GLY A 514 40.87 7.51 4.14
N THR A 515 41.02 8.82 3.95
CA THR A 515 40.87 9.91 4.93
C THR A 515 39.50 10.61 4.90
N GLY A 516 38.65 10.26 3.93
CA GLY A 516 37.30 10.81 3.72
C GLY A 516 37.17 11.62 2.43
N SER A 517 38.25 12.26 1.98
CA SER A 517 38.25 13.11 0.77
C SER A 517 39.01 12.53 -0.42
N ASP A 518 39.78 11.46 -0.22
CA ASP A 518 40.59 10.77 -1.24
C ASP A 518 39.88 9.51 -1.75
N PHE A 519 40.18 9.14 -2.99
CA PHE A 519 39.65 7.94 -3.63
C PHE A 519 40.57 6.74 -3.34
N SER A 520 40.39 6.11 -2.18
CA SER A 520 41.21 5.00 -1.68
C SER A 520 40.34 3.80 -1.31
N TRP A 521 40.42 2.74 -2.11
CA TRP A 521 39.54 1.58 -2.07
C TRP A 521 40.33 0.28 -2.17
N GLU A 522 40.06 -0.66 -1.26
CA GLU A 522 40.65 -2.00 -1.22
C GLU A 522 39.60 -3.02 -1.64
N GLU A 523 39.93 -3.90 -2.58
CA GLU A 523 39.05 -4.99 -3.02
C GLU A 523 38.93 -6.05 -1.92
N ILE A 524 37.69 -6.41 -1.55
CA ILE A 524 37.42 -7.33 -0.43
C ILE A 524 36.49 -8.50 -0.80
N GLY A 525 35.90 -8.50 -1.99
CA GLY A 525 34.95 -9.54 -2.38
C GLY A 525 34.37 -9.34 -3.78
N GLN A 526 33.38 -10.15 -4.11
CA GLN A 526 32.72 -10.17 -5.41
C GLN A 526 31.19 -10.17 -5.24
N ALA A 527 30.49 -9.44 -6.08
CA ALA A 527 29.04 -9.43 -6.20
C ALA A 527 28.61 -10.08 -7.53
N LYS A 528 27.41 -10.66 -7.57
CA LYS A 528 26.77 -11.03 -8.84
C LYS A 528 26.17 -9.78 -9.46
N ILE A 529 26.40 -9.57 -10.76
CA ILE A 529 25.82 -8.45 -11.51
C ILE A 529 25.25 -8.93 -12.85
N ILE A 530 24.02 -8.52 -13.17
CA ILE A 530 23.41 -8.63 -14.49
C ILE A 530 23.27 -7.22 -15.02
N LYS A 531 23.87 -6.98 -16.19
CA LYS A 531 23.91 -5.66 -16.80
C LYS A 531 23.33 -5.71 -18.20
N LYS A 532 22.30 -4.91 -18.44
CA LYS A 532 21.66 -4.70 -19.75
C LYS A 532 21.62 -3.20 -20.03
N SER A 533 21.26 -2.83 -21.26
CA SER A 533 21.11 -1.42 -21.61
C SER A 533 19.97 -0.76 -20.84
N ASN A 534 18.93 -1.49 -20.44
CA ASN A 534 17.76 -0.93 -19.77
C ASN A 534 17.68 -1.19 -18.25
N PHE A 535 18.54 -2.08 -17.71
CA PHE A 535 18.59 -2.32 -16.27
C PHE A 535 19.96 -2.82 -15.78
N ILE A 536 20.19 -2.69 -14.48
CA ILE A 536 21.26 -3.35 -13.75
C ILE A 536 20.65 -4.03 -12.53
N GLU A 537 20.95 -5.31 -12.33
CA GLU A 537 20.64 -6.04 -11.10
C GLU A 537 21.93 -6.50 -10.42
N VAL A 538 22.03 -6.29 -9.10
CA VAL A 538 23.19 -6.67 -8.28
C VAL A 538 22.73 -7.51 -7.10
N THR A 539 23.50 -8.56 -6.80
CA THR A 539 23.36 -9.38 -5.60
C THR A 539 24.69 -9.44 -4.88
N ALA A 540 24.76 -8.90 -3.66
CA ALA A 540 25.94 -8.91 -2.82
C ALA A 540 25.65 -9.59 -1.49
N LYS A 541 26.54 -10.47 -1.03
CA LYS A 541 26.39 -11.08 0.30
C LYS A 541 26.58 -10.02 1.38
N LEU A 542 25.71 -9.98 2.37
CA LEU A 542 25.81 -9.10 3.53
C LEU A 542 27.13 -9.32 4.27
N SER A 543 27.58 -10.57 4.39
CA SER A 543 28.89 -10.91 5.00
C SER A 543 30.05 -10.20 4.32
N ASP A 544 30.03 -10.11 2.99
CA ASP A 544 31.11 -9.51 2.20
C ASP A 544 31.08 -7.98 2.30
N LEU A 545 29.93 -7.40 2.67
CA LEU A 545 29.79 -6.00 3.04
C LEU A 545 30.19 -5.74 4.51
N GLY A 546 30.47 -6.79 5.30
CA GLY A 546 30.74 -6.69 6.74
C GLY A 546 29.47 -6.49 7.58
N ILE A 547 28.35 -7.04 7.12
CA ILE A 547 27.04 -6.97 7.74
C ILE A 547 26.65 -8.38 8.21
N GLY A 548 26.43 -8.54 9.51
CA GLY A 548 26.11 -9.85 10.11
C GLY A 548 24.62 -10.22 10.07
N SER A 549 23.76 -9.22 10.00
CA SER A 549 22.31 -9.37 9.86
C SER A 549 21.75 -8.16 9.11
N PRO A 550 20.60 -8.30 8.41
CA PRO A 550 19.97 -7.20 7.69
C PRO A 550 19.83 -5.95 8.55
N LYS A 551 20.02 -4.77 7.95
CA LYS A 551 19.95 -3.47 8.63
C LYS A 551 19.79 -2.37 7.62
N GLU A 552 19.52 -1.16 8.10
CA GLU A 552 19.51 0.00 7.21
C GLU A 552 20.87 0.20 6.51
N ILE A 553 20.83 0.33 5.19
CA ILE A 553 21.98 0.66 4.36
C ILE A 553 21.62 1.91 3.56
N LYS A 554 22.49 2.93 3.59
CA LYS A 554 22.36 4.07 2.68
C LYS A 554 23.04 3.71 1.37
N LEU A 555 22.36 3.98 0.27
CA LEU A 555 22.72 3.54 -1.07
C LEU A 555 22.70 4.71 -2.05
N GLY A 556 23.70 4.74 -2.93
CA GLY A 556 23.71 5.60 -4.08
C GLY A 556 24.32 4.90 -5.30
N TYR A 557 23.76 5.18 -6.47
CA TYR A 557 24.26 4.75 -7.77
C TYR A 557 24.82 5.96 -8.52
N GLY A 558 25.98 5.81 -9.18
CA GLY A 558 26.55 6.89 -9.98
C GLY A 558 27.47 6.42 -11.10
N ARG A 559 27.39 7.09 -12.25
CA ARG A 559 28.35 6.97 -13.37
C ARG A 559 28.45 8.27 -14.17
N ASN A 560 29.55 8.41 -14.92
CA ASN A 560 29.77 9.44 -15.95
C ASN A 560 29.47 10.91 -15.55
N PHE A 561 29.39 11.22 -14.25
CA PHE A 561 29.07 12.54 -13.70
C PHE A 561 27.70 13.13 -14.08
N GLU A 562 26.82 12.36 -14.70
CA GLU A 562 25.47 12.79 -15.12
C GLU A 562 24.37 11.88 -14.57
N ASP A 563 24.63 10.57 -14.55
CA ASP A 563 23.67 9.54 -14.21
C ASP A 563 23.84 9.14 -12.74
N PHE A 564 22.91 9.58 -11.90
CA PHE A 564 22.90 9.28 -10.47
C PHE A 564 21.51 8.85 -10.01
N ALA A 565 21.45 8.02 -8.98
CA ALA A 565 20.24 7.80 -8.20
C ALA A 565 20.64 7.53 -6.74
N PRO A 566 20.15 8.28 -5.75
CA PRO A 566 19.33 9.50 -5.88
C PRO A 566 19.99 10.62 -6.67
N ILE A 567 19.18 11.57 -7.18
CA ILE A 567 19.64 12.81 -7.82
C ILE A 567 20.66 13.53 -6.92
N PRO A 568 21.75 14.11 -7.45
CA PRO A 568 22.77 14.76 -6.62
C PRO A 568 22.20 15.92 -5.78
N GLY A 569 22.68 16.05 -4.55
CA GLY A 569 22.18 17.00 -3.56
C GLY A 569 20.98 16.50 -2.75
N ARG A 570 20.47 15.29 -3.04
CA ARG A 570 19.46 14.60 -2.22
C ARG A 570 20.12 13.69 -1.18
N ASN A 571 19.31 13.25 -0.22
CA ASN A 571 19.73 12.21 0.71
C ASN A 571 19.97 10.90 -0.04
N ALA A 572 21.01 10.13 0.35
CA ALA A 572 21.20 8.76 -0.10
C ALA A 572 19.94 7.92 0.14
N ALA A 573 19.64 7.02 -0.80
CA ALA A 573 18.50 6.12 -0.71
C ALA A 573 18.66 5.20 0.51
N VAL A 574 17.56 4.89 1.19
CA VAL A 574 17.59 4.08 2.41
C VAL A 574 17.03 2.69 2.11
N VAL A 575 17.88 1.67 2.17
CA VAL A 575 17.46 0.27 2.04
C VAL A 575 16.86 -0.19 3.36
N ASN A 576 15.56 -0.48 3.36
CA ASN A 576 14.80 -0.88 4.55
C ASN A 576 13.70 -1.92 4.29
N THR A 577 13.80 -2.62 3.16
CA THR A 577 12.86 -3.65 2.73
C THR A 577 13.53 -5.02 2.87
N GLN A 578 12.90 -5.98 3.56
CA GLN A 578 13.29 -7.39 3.41
C GLN A 578 12.40 -8.08 2.40
N VAL A 579 13.00 -9.02 1.67
CA VAL A 579 12.32 -9.98 0.81
C VAL A 579 12.44 -11.36 1.44
N THR A 580 11.51 -12.26 1.10
CA THR A 580 11.51 -13.64 1.57
C THR A 580 12.67 -14.41 0.97
N ASN A 581 13.39 -15.17 1.80
CA ASN A 581 14.33 -16.20 1.35
C ASN A 581 13.70 -17.57 1.62
N TYR A 582 13.11 -18.17 0.59
CA TYR A 582 12.32 -19.41 0.71
C TYR A 582 13.06 -20.53 1.46
N GLU A 583 14.31 -20.83 1.08
CA GLU A 583 15.07 -21.91 1.70
C GLU A 583 15.43 -21.63 3.16
N ASN A 584 15.77 -20.39 3.53
CA ASN A 584 16.12 -20.08 4.92
C ASN A 584 14.89 -20.00 5.81
N ASP A 585 13.81 -19.37 5.33
CA ASP A 585 12.61 -19.17 6.16
C ASP A 585 11.92 -20.50 6.48
N GLN A 586 11.87 -21.43 5.52
CA GLN A 586 11.38 -22.79 5.75
C GLN A 586 12.28 -23.56 6.74
N ASN A 587 13.60 -23.53 6.55
CA ASN A 587 14.54 -24.21 7.46
C ASN A 587 14.51 -23.63 8.88
N ASN A 588 14.36 -22.30 9.00
CA ASN A 588 14.27 -21.61 10.26
C ASN A 588 12.96 -21.94 11.00
N PHE A 589 11.84 -22.01 10.28
CA PHE A 589 10.57 -22.49 10.83
C PHE A 589 10.70 -23.90 11.39
N ILE A 590 11.21 -24.86 10.60
CA ILE A 590 11.41 -26.25 11.04
C ILE A 590 12.33 -26.30 12.26
N ALA A 591 13.44 -25.58 12.24
CA ALA A 591 14.37 -25.50 13.36
C ALA A 591 13.71 -24.91 14.62
N PHE A 592 12.83 -23.93 14.46
CA PHE A 592 12.09 -23.34 15.56
C PHE A 592 11.05 -24.30 16.14
N VAL A 593 10.28 -25.01 15.30
CA VAL A 593 9.37 -26.08 15.75
C VAL A 593 10.13 -27.12 16.57
N GLN A 594 11.32 -27.54 16.11
CA GLN A 594 12.18 -28.47 16.85
C GLN A 594 12.62 -27.89 18.20
N LYS A 595 13.00 -26.61 18.25
CA LYS A 595 13.43 -25.93 19.49
C LYS A 595 12.29 -25.86 20.50
N VAL A 596 11.06 -25.55 20.06
CA VAL A 596 9.86 -25.56 20.92
C VAL A 596 9.57 -26.97 21.43
N GLU A 597 9.68 -27.99 20.57
CA GLU A 597 9.49 -29.39 20.97
C GLU A 597 10.52 -29.85 22.03
N ASP A 598 11.77 -29.43 21.90
CA ASP A 598 12.81 -29.75 22.88
C ASP A 598 12.57 -29.06 24.22
N LEU A 599 12.07 -27.82 24.20
CA LEU A 599 11.62 -27.13 25.42
C LEU A 599 10.39 -27.79 26.03
N ALA A 600 9.47 -28.35 25.24
CA ALA A 600 8.32 -29.10 25.74
C ALA A 600 8.79 -30.38 26.48
N LYS A 601 9.85 -31.05 25.99
CA LYS A 601 10.49 -32.19 26.66
C LYS A 601 11.15 -31.77 27.98
N GLU A 602 11.79 -30.59 28.04
CA GLU A 602 12.37 -30.04 29.28
C GLU A 602 11.28 -29.68 30.30
N TYR A 603 10.22 -29.01 29.86
CA TYR A 603 9.15 -28.51 30.71
C TYR A 603 8.34 -29.63 31.39
N LYS A 604 8.00 -30.69 30.65
CA LYS A 604 7.24 -31.84 31.15
C LYS A 604 7.88 -33.16 30.68
N PRO A 605 8.97 -33.62 31.32
CA PRO A 605 9.74 -34.78 30.85
C PRO A 605 8.96 -36.10 30.85
N LEU A 606 7.92 -36.21 31.68
CA LEU A 606 7.07 -37.41 31.78
C LEU A 606 5.85 -37.40 30.84
N TYR A 607 5.63 -36.33 30.08
CA TYR A 607 4.51 -36.31 29.12
C TYR A 607 4.71 -37.36 28.02
N LEU A 608 3.61 -37.97 27.59
CA LEU A 608 3.60 -38.80 26.40
C LEU A 608 3.87 -37.93 25.16
N PRO A 609 4.39 -38.50 24.05
CA PRO A 609 4.63 -37.76 22.81
C PRO A 609 3.44 -36.92 22.35
N LEU A 610 2.22 -37.47 22.44
CA LEU A 610 0.98 -36.78 22.11
C LEU A 610 0.76 -35.49 22.92
N HIS A 611 0.94 -35.53 24.25
CA HIS A 611 0.77 -34.34 25.09
C HIS A 611 1.87 -33.29 24.84
N ARG A 612 3.07 -33.71 24.43
CA ARG A 612 4.12 -32.76 24.01
C ARG A 612 3.80 -32.12 22.67
N ALA A 613 3.26 -32.89 21.72
CA ALA A 613 2.78 -32.33 20.45
C ALA A 613 1.70 -31.27 20.69
N HIS A 614 0.80 -31.51 21.66
CA HIS A 614 -0.20 -30.52 22.04
C HIS A 614 0.42 -29.22 22.59
N LEU A 615 1.42 -29.31 23.49
CA LEU A 615 2.15 -28.13 23.98
C LEU A 615 2.82 -27.33 22.86
N VAL A 616 3.40 -28.02 21.87
CA VAL A 616 3.99 -27.36 20.70
C VAL A 616 2.90 -26.64 19.90
N ALA A 617 1.80 -27.31 19.58
CA ALA A 617 0.70 -26.71 18.83
C ALA A 617 0.07 -25.52 19.58
N ASP A 618 -0.08 -25.62 20.90
CA ASP A 618 -0.54 -24.53 21.77
C ASP A 618 0.39 -23.32 21.68
N TYR A 619 1.70 -23.53 21.72
CA TYR A 619 2.65 -22.44 21.57
C TYR A 619 2.52 -21.73 20.22
N PHE A 620 2.36 -22.44 19.11
CA PHE A 620 2.27 -21.78 17.79
C PHE A 620 0.94 -21.05 17.56
N ARG A 621 -0.14 -21.50 18.20
CA ARG A 621 -1.48 -20.90 18.02
C ARG A 621 -1.82 -19.79 19.03
N HIS A 622 -1.03 -19.62 20.11
CA HIS A 622 -1.43 -18.81 21.27
C HIS A 622 -1.74 -17.34 20.99
N GLU A 623 -1.08 -16.72 20.01
CA GLU A 623 -1.26 -15.29 19.73
C GLU A 623 -2.59 -14.97 19.04
N VAL A 624 -3.14 -15.93 18.29
CA VAL A 624 -4.29 -15.71 17.39
C VAL A 624 -5.49 -16.58 17.77
N TYR A 625 -5.26 -17.86 18.05
CA TYR A 625 -6.29 -18.86 18.32
C TYR A 625 -6.33 -19.22 19.81
N SER A 626 -6.50 -18.20 20.66
CA SER A 626 -6.70 -18.31 22.11
C SER A 626 -8.01 -17.67 22.57
N GLY A 627 -8.49 -18.03 23.77
CA GLY A 627 -9.76 -17.57 24.29
C GLY A 627 -10.91 -18.56 24.09
N TYR A 628 -12.08 -18.21 24.63
CA TYR A 628 -13.15 -19.16 24.96
C TYR A 628 -13.57 -20.09 23.81
N ILE A 629 -13.75 -19.56 22.60
CA ILE A 629 -14.19 -20.38 21.47
C ILE A 629 -13.09 -21.33 20.99
N TRP A 630 -11.86 -20.84 20.86
CA TRP A 630 -10.73 -21.63 20.37
C TRP A 630 -10.25 -22.65 21.40
N GLU A 631 -10.32 -22.32 22.69
CA GLU A 631 -10.03 -23.25 23.76
C GLU A 631 -11.04 -24.41 23.85
N SER A 632 -12.26 -24.21 23.33
CA SER A 632 -13.28 -25.26 23.29
C SER A 632 -13.00 -26.35 22.26
N VAL A 633 -12.19 -26.06 21.24
CA VAL A 633 -11.87 -26.95 20.12
C VAL A 633 -10.41 -27.38 20.07
N ALA A 634 -9.48 -26.49 20.40
CA ALA A 634 -8.04 -26.76 20.38
C ALA A 634 -7.44 -26.97 21.78
N GLY A 635 -8.27 -26.97 22.83
CA GLY A 635 -7.82 -27.11 24.23
C GLY A 635 -7.28 -25.80 24.83
N LYS A 636 -6.95 -25.82 26.12
CA LYS A 636 -6.41 -24.63 26.80
C LYS A 636 -4.92 -24.43 26.50
N ILE A 637 -4.52 -23.17 26.33
CA ILE A 637 -3.10 -22.80 26.22
C ILE A 637 -2.41 -22.97 27.60
N ASP A 638 -1.21 -23.56 27.59
CA ASP A 638 -0.33 -23.61 28.77
C ASP A 638 0.53 -22.33 28.80
N ASP A 639 0.03 -21.28 29.47
CA ASP A 639 0.69 -19.97 29.55
C ASP A 639 2.10 -20.04 30.17
N ASP A 640 2.32 -20.98 31.10
CA ASP A 640 3.62 -21.20 31.72
C ASP A 640 4.63 -21.78 30.72
N PHE A 641 4.18 -22.67 29.81
CA PHE A 641 5.00 -23.16 28.71
C PHE A 641 5.34 -22.05 27.71
N VAL A 642 4.35 -21.22 27.35
CA VAL A 642 4.58 -20.03 26.49
C VAL A 642 5.64 -19.11 27.11
N ALA A 643 5.51 -18.82 28.42
CA ALA A 643 6.47 -18.01 29.15
C ALA A 643 7.88 -18.64 29.16
N LEU A 644 7.98 -19.97 29.30
CA LEU A 644 9.25 -20.68 29.21
C LEU A 644 9.92 -20.50 27.84
N VAL A 645 9.18 -20.75 26.75
CA VAL A 645 9.73 -20.58 25.39
C VAL A 645 10.18 -19.14 25.18
N HIS A 646 9.38 -18.17 25.63
CA HIS A 646 9.74 -16.75 25.55
C HIS A 646 11.02 -16.41 26.32
N SER A 647 11.28 -17.07 27.44
CA SER A 647 12.49 -16.87 28.24
C SER A 647 13.76 -17.48 27.62
N LYS A 648 13.62 -18.48 26.74
CA LYS A 648 14.72 -19.29 26.18
C LYS A 648 15.00 -19.00 24.72
N VAL A 649 14.01 -18.53 23.97
CA VAL A 649 14.13 -18.23 22.55
C VAL A 649 13.91 -16.73 22.32
N PRO A 650 14.91 -15.99 21.86
CA PRO A 650 14.76 -14.58 21.47
C PRO A 650 13.68 -14.40 20.39
N GLU A 651 13.00 -13.27 20.40
CA GLU A 651 11.89 -12.98 19.47
C GLU A 651 12.29 -13.07 17.99
N ASN A 652 13.49 -12.63 17.64
CA ASN A 652 14.05 -12.70 16.29
C ASN A 652 14.40 -14.13 15.83
N GLU A 653 14.26 -15.13 16.70
CA GLU A 653 14.43 -16.56 16.39
C GLU A 653 13.11 -17.33 16.41
N ARG A 654 11.96 -16.65 16.59
CA ARG A 654 10.63 -17.27 16.62
C ARG A 654 9.95 -17.11 15.27
N TYR A 655 9.87 -18.20 14.53
CA TYR A 655 9.32 -18.23 13.18
C TYR A 655 7.93 -18.88 13.21
N PHE A 656 6.86 -18.09 13.06
CA PHE A 656 5.49 -18.61 13.12
C PHE A 656 4.93 -19.00 11.76
N ASP A 657 5.50 -18.49 10.68
CA ASP A 657 5.04 -18.77 9.32
C ASP A 657 6.07 -19.62 8.57
N TYR A 658 5.59 -20.46 7.66
CA TYR A 658 6.43 -21.17 6.71
C TYR A 658 6.00 -20.83 5.28
N ILE A 659 6.88 -21.09 4.32
CA ILE A 659 6.51 -20.97 2.92
C ILE A 659 6.16 -22.34 2.40
N ASP A 660 4.99 -22.44 1.78
CA ASP A 660 4.60 -23.63 1.06
C ASP A 660 5.53 -23.89 -0.15
N PRO A 661 6.25 -25.03 -0.19
CA PRO A 661 7.20 -25.32 -1.26
C PRO A 661 6.56 -25.52 -2.64
N SER A 662 5.25 -25.77 -2.71
CA SER A 662 4.54 -26.04 -3.98
C SER A 662 4.01 -24.77 -4.63
N SER A 663 3.44 -23.87 -3.84
CA SER A 663 2.76 -22.65 -4.31
C SER A 663 3.60 -21.40 -4.14
N GLY A 664 4.58 -21.40 -3.23
CA GLY A 664 5.29 -20.19 -2.79
C GLY A 664 4.47 -19.33 -1.83
N ASP A 665 3.26 -19.75 -1.46
CA ASP A 665 2.40 -19.02 -0.53
C ASP A 665 3.01 -19.06 0.89
N THR A 666 2.96 -17.92 1.60
CA THR A 666 3.27 -17.90 3.03
C THR A 666 2.07 -18.45 3.79
N ILE A 667 2.30 -19.51 4.55
CA ILE A 667 1.29 -20.19 5.36
C ILE A 667 1.43 -19.73 6.81
N GLY A 668 0.39 -19.07 7.33
CA GLY A 668 0.29 -18.68 8.73
C GLY A 668 0.28 -19.90 9.65
N GLY A 669 1.38 -20.18 10.33
CA GLY A 669 1.48 -21.39 11.15
C GLY A 669 0.51 -21.38 12.33
N ALA A 670 0.07 -20.20 12.79
CA ALA A 670 -0.94 -20.12 13.84
C ALA A 670 -2.24 -20.86 13.46
N HIS A 671 -2.71 -20.74 12.22
CA HIS A 671 -3.90 -21.47 11.73
C HIS A 671 -3.59 -22.97 11.67
N CYS A 672 -2.56 -23.36 10.92
CA CYS A 672 -2.17 -24.76 10.75
C CYS A 672 -2.00 -25.49 12.11
N PHE A 673 -1.34 -24.85 13.09
CA PHE A 673 -1.18 -25.42 14.42
C PHE A 673 -2.46 -25.40 15.27
N ALA A 674 -3.40 -24.47 15.04
CA ALA A 674 -4.72 -24.54 15.65
C ALA A 674 -5.52 -25.75 15.14
N ALA A 675 -5.51 -25.99 13.83
CA ALA A 675 -6.11 -27.18 13.22
C ALA A 675 -5.48 -28.48 13.75
N ILE A 676 -4.14 -28.55 13.80
CA ILE A 676 -3.41 -29.66 14.43
C ILE A 676 -3.86 -29.86 15.88
N ALA A 677 -3.88 -28.79 16.70
CA ALA A 677 -4.30 -28.87 18.10
C ALA A 677 -5.73 -29.42 18.24
N GLY A 678 -6.65 -29.02 17.36
CA GLY A 678 -7.99 -29.59 17.28
C GLY A 678 -7.99 -31.11 17.11
N TYR A 679 -7.23 -31.62 16.14
CA TYR A 679 -7.09 -33.07 15.94
C TYR A 679 -6.39 -33.78 17.10
N LEU A 680 -5.40 -33.15 17.75
CA LEU A 680 -4.74 -33.72 18.92
C LEU A 680 -5.68 -33.79 20.15
N GLN A 681 -6.58 -32.82 20.29
CA GLN A 681 -7.54 -32.72 21.38
C GLN A 681 -8.73 -33.68 21.22
N HIS A 682 -9.27 -33.80 20.00
CA HIS A 682 -10.49 -34.56 19.73
C HIS A 682 -10.26 -35.91 19.02
N GLY A 683 -9.04 -36.17 18.58
CA GLY A 683 -8.69 -37.34 17.77
C GLY A 683 -9.14 -37.22 16.32
N LEU A 684 -8.62 -38.13 15.48
CA LEU A 684 -9.02 -38.18 14.07
C LEU A 684 -10.49 -38.64 13.95
N PRO A 685 -11.34 -37.90 13.23
CA PRO A 685 -12.73 -38.27 12.92
C PRO A 685 -12.83 -39.58 12.13
N ASP A 686 -14.04 -40.15 12.10
CA ASP A 686 -14.36 -41.25 11.18
C ASP A 686 -14.26 -40.75 9.73
N ILE A 687 -13.88 -41.64 8.82
CA ILE A 687 -13.64 -41.27 7.43
C ILE A 687 -14.91 -40.77 6.72
N SER A 688 -16.09 -41.15 7.22
CA SER A 688 -17.40 -40.80 6.66
C SER A 688 -18.17 -39.75 7.46
N GLY A 689 -17.55 -39.12 8.46
CA GLY A 689 -18.21 -38.11 9.29
C GLY A 689 -17.26 -37.02 9.78
N ALA A 690 -17.76 -36.04 10.50
CA ALA A 690 -16.99 -34.91 11.03
C ALA A 690 -16.95 -34.91 12.57
N ASN A 691 -15.92 -34.30 13.16
CA ASN A 691 -15.89 -34.01 14.59
C ASN A 691 -15.31 -32.62 14.88
N LEU A 692 -15.22 -32.22 16.15
CA LEU A 692 -14.65 -30.92 16.52
C LEU A 692 -13.16 -30.77 16.18
N GLY A 693 -12.43 -31.86 15.92
CA GLY A 693 -11.07 -31.79 15.42
C GLY A 693 -11.00 -31.14 14.03
N ASP A 694 -12.01 -31.35 13.18
CA ASP A 694 -12.12 -30.64 11.90
C ASP A 694 -12.44 -29.14 12.09
N GLY A 695 -13.00 -28.74 13.24
CA GLY A 695 -13.56 -27.40 13.48
C GLY A 695 -12.54 -26.27 13.58
N CYS A 696 -11.29 -26.56 13.97
CA CYS A 696 -10.18 -25.62 13.89
C CYS A 696 -9.44 -25.64 12.55
N GLY A 697 -9.91 -26.45 11.59
CA GLY A 697 -9.45 -26.43 10.21
C GLY A 697 -10.62 -26.33 9.23
N TRP A 698 -10.62 -27.17 8.18
CA TRP A 698 -11.52 -27.04 7.03
C TRP A 698 -13.01 -26.90 7.36
N LEU A 699 -13.49 -27.50 8.47
CA LEU A 699 -14.90 -27.36 8.87
C LEU A 699 -15.21 -25.94 9.34
N GLY A 700 -14.32 -25.33 10.13
CA GLY A 700 -14.50 -23.96 10.62
C GLY A 700 -14.45 -22.93 9.50
N ASP A 701 -13.57 -23.13 8.52
CA ASP A 701 -13.49 -22.24 7.36
C ASP A 701 -14.65 -22.45 6.39
N LEU A 702 -15.13 -23.69 6.23
CA LEU A 702 -16.34 -23.96 5.49
C LEU A 702 -17.57 -23.33 6.18
N ASP A 703 -17.61 -23.34 7.52
CA ASP A 703 -18.64 -22.66 8.30
C ASP A 703 -18.57 -21.14 8.09
N THR A 704 -17.41 -20.52 8.24
CA THR A 704 -17.24 -19.06 8.07
C THR A 704 -17.42 -18.61 6.61
N PHE A 705 -17.18 -19.47 5.63
CA PHE A 705 -17.50 -19.23 4.22
C PHE A 705 -18.99 -18.93 3.99
N LEU A 706 -19.90 -19.36 4.87
CA LEU A 706 -21.31 -18.94 4.81
C LEU A 706 -21.46 -17.42 4.85
N ILE A 707 -20.57 -16.71 5.55
CA ILE A 707 -20.56 -15.24 5.60
C ILE A 707 -20.28 -14.67 4.21
N ASP A 708 -19.30 -15.23 3.48
CA ASP A 708 -18.99 -14.79 2.12
C ASP A 708 -20.17 -14.95 1.17
N TYR A 709 -20.82 -16.12 1.22
CA TYR A 709 -22.00 -16.41 0.44
C TYR A 709 -23.13 -15.43 0.76
N TRP A 710 -23.50 -15.27 2.04
CA TRP A 710 -24.63 -14.42 2.41
C TRP A 710 -24.39 -12.94 2.11
N ASN A 711 -23.14 -12.47 2.21
CA ASN A 711 -22.78 -11.09 1.85
C ASN A 711 -22.88 -10.83 0.34
N LYS A 712 -22.84 -11.87 -0.50
CA LYS A 712 -22.83 -11.76 -1.97
C LYS A 712 -24.03 -12.41 -2.64
N LYS A 713 -24.97 -12.96 -1.87
CA LYS A 713 -26.09 -13.77 -2.39
C LYS A 713 -26.88 -13.08 -3.51
N ASP A 714 -27.02 -11.76 -3.44
CA ASP A 714 -27.88 -10.99 -4.34
C ASP A 714 -27.21 -10.66 -5.68
N ILE A 715 -25.92 -10.94 -5.80
CA ILE A 715 -25.11 -10.64 -7.00
C ILE A 715 -24.51 -11.91 -7.65
N ILE A 716 -24.80 -13.10 -7.11
CA ILE A 716 -24.27 -14.36 -7.64
C ILE A 716 -25.36 -15.14 -8.39
N GLU A 717 -25.00 -15.71 -9.53
CA GLU A 717 -25.93 -16.47 -10.39
C GLU A 717 -26.04 -17.95 -10.00
N SER A 718 -25.01 -18.48 -9.32
CA SER A 718 -24.94 -19.89 -8.92
C SER A 718 -24.13 -20.03 -7.63
N VAL A 719 -24.76 -20.62 -6.60
CA VAL A 719 -24.09 -20.91 -5.32
C VAL A 719 -22.91 -21.85 -5.53
N TYR A 720 -23.10 -22.89 -6.34
CA TYR A 720 -22.04 -23.85 -6.65
C TYR A 720 -20.83 -23.18 -7.33
N ASN A 721 -21.03 -22.43 -8.42
CA ASN A 721 -19.90 -21.80 -9.13
C ASN A 721 -19.17 -20.78 -8.25
N PHE A 722 -19.94 -19.94 -7.55
CA PHE A 722 -19.38 -18.99 -6.58
C PHE A 722 -18.50 -19.71 -5.55
N SER A 723 -19.03 -20.77 -4.94
CA SER A 723 -18.32 -21.53 -3.91
C SER A 723 -17.07 -22.21 -4.45
N TYR A 724 -17.14 -22.79 -5.65
CA TYR A 724 -16.01 -23.47 -6.29
C TYR A 724 -14.85 -22.50 -6.61
N ASP A 725 -15.19 -21.28 -7.01
CA ASP A 725 -14.21 -20.25 -7.36
C ASP A 725 -13.62 -19.54 -6.14
N TRP A 726 -14.40 -19.44 -5.06
CA TRP A 726 -14.01 -18.69 -3.85
C TRP A 726 -13.30 -19.54 -2.80
N ILE A 727 -13.70 -20.80 -2.61
CA ILE A 727 -12.99 -21.71 -1.71
C ILE A 727 -11.59 -21.95 -2.26
N GLY A 728 -10.59 -21.48 -1.51
CA GLY A 728 -9.19 -21.52 -1.96
C GLY A 728 -8.93 -20.70 -3.23
N GLY A 729 -9.72 -19.65 -3.48
CA GLY A 729 -9.63 -18.81 -4.67
C GLY A 729 -8.39 -17.89 -4.72
N THR A 730 -8.06 -17.40 -5.92
CA THR A 730 -6.98 -16.43 -6.17
C THR A 730 -7.52 -15.10 -6.69
N GLY A 731 -6.67 -14.07 -6.79
CA GLY A 731 -7.08 -12.75 -7.30
C GLY A 731 -8.06 -12.04 -6.37
N GLU A 732 -9.19 -11.55 -6.90
CA GLU A 732 -10.23 -10.90 -6.09
C GLU A 732 -10.86 -11.85 -5.05
N ASN A 733 -10.88 -13.15 -5.34
CA ASN A 733 -11.45 -14.18 -4.47
C ASN A 733 -10.52 -14.54 -3.29
N ALA A 734 -9.26 -14.10 -3.29
CA ALA A 734 -8.29 -14.38 -2.22
C ALA A 734 -8.67 -13.76 -0.86
N LYS A 735 -9.70 -12.92 -0.81
CA LYS A 735 -10.25 -12.28 0.41
C LYS A 735 -11.38 -13.09 1.08
N SER A 736 -11.65 -14.30 0.60
CA SER A 736 -12.59 -15.26 1.20
C SER A 736 -12.19 -15.58 2.65
N PHE A 737 -13.18 -15.82 3.51
CA PHE A 737 -12.99 -16.44 4.83
C PHE A 737 -12.44 -17.87 4.72
N PHE A 738 -12.65 -18.54 3.58
CA PHE A 738 -11.97 -19.79 3.26
C PHE A 738 -10.92 -19.54 2.17
N SER A 739 -9.84 -18.86 2.56
CA SER A 739 -8.81 -18.42 1.64
C SER A 739 -7.97 -19.58 1.10
N ARG A 740 -7.13 -19.32 0.09
CA ARG A 740 -6.15 -20.29 -0.40
C ARG A 740 -5.13 -20.68 0.67
N GLU A 741 -4.73 -19.71 1.49
CA GLU A 741 -3.79 -19.92 2.59
C GLU A 741 -4.39 -20.87 3.64
N ASP A 742 -5.66 -20.66 3.99
CA ASP A 742 -6.35 -21.49 4.98
C ASP A 742 -6.63 -22.91 4.45
N LEU A 743 -7.10 -23.04 3.20
CA LEU A 743 -7.31 -24.34 2.57
C LEU A 743 -6.03 -25.19 2.54
N ILE A 744 -4.89 -24.57 2.22
CA ILE A 744 -3.58 -25.25 2.28
C ILE A 744 -3.24 -25.61 3.74
N SER A 745 -3.43 -24.69 4.68
CA SER A 745 -3.17 -24.90 6.11
C SER A 745 -3.96 -26.09 6.66
N ASP A 746 -5.23 -26.21 6.31
CA ASP A 746 -6.12 -27.27 6.80
C ASP A 746 -5.72 -28.65 6.32
N VAL A 747 -5.40 -28.73 5.03
CA VAL A 747 -4.98 -29.95 4.35
C VAL A 747 -3.62 -30.41 4.89
N ASP A 748 -2.68 -29.47 5.03
CA ASP A 748 -1.37 -29.73 5.63
C ASP A 748 -1.50 -30.13 7.10
N ALA A 749 -2.36 -29.45 7.87
CA ALA A 749 -2.62 -29.74 9.28
C ALA A 749 -3.17 -31.15 9.48
N TRP A 750 -4.10 -31.59 8.63
CA TRP A 750 -4.55 -32.99 8.63
C TRP A 750 -3.40 -33.95 8.36
N ASN A 751 -2.66 -33.70 7.27
CA ASN A 751 -1.55 -34.55 6.88
C ASN A 751 -0.53 -34.67 8.04
N MET A 752 -0.28 -33.58 8.78
CA MET A 752 0.63 -33.57 9.93
C MET A 752 0.05 -34.31 11.12
N ALA A 753 -1.20 -34.00 11.49
CA ALA A 753 -1.89 -34.64 12.60
C ALA A 753 -2.02 -36.15 12.38
N TYR A 754 -2.24 -36.60 11.13
CA TYR A 754 -2.26 -38.01 10.77
C TYR A 754 -0.91 -38.69 11.07
N GLN A 755 0.22 -38.07 10.70
CA GLN A 755 1.55 -38.61 11.02
C GLN A 755 1.78 -38.70 12.54
N VAL A 756 1.34 -37.70 13.31
CA VAL A 756 1.51 -37.68 14.76
C VAL A 756 0.63 -38.73 15.45
N LEU A 757 -0.65 -38.81 15.07
CA LEU A 757 -1.65 -39.64 15.74
C LEU A 757 -1.63 -41.11 15.29
N LYS A 758 -1.27 -41.40 14.03
CA LYS A 758 -1.25 -42.77 13.48
C LYS A 758 0.15 -43.37 13.35
N ASN A 759 1.14 -42.54 13.03
CA ASN A 759 2.51 -43.00 12.78
C ASN A 759 3.50 -42.62 13.89
N GLU A 760 2.99 -42.11 15.02
CA GLU A 760 3.75 -41.76 16.23
C GLU A 760 4.95 -40.83 15.97
N ARG A 761 4.85 -39.99 14.93
CA ARG A 761 5.86 -38.97 14.62
C ARG A 761 5.77 -37.82 15.62
N SER A 762 6.89 -37.15 15.84
CA SER A 762 6.88 -35.85 16.52
C SER A 762 6.47 -34.75 15.52
N LEU A 763 5.90 -33.63 16.00
CA LEU A 763 5.49 -32.54 15.11
C LEU A 763 6.69 -31.97 14.34
N ALA A 764 7.83 -31.77 15.01
CA ALA A 764 9.02 -31.28 14.33
C ALA A 764 9.47 -32.23 13.22
N SER A 765 9.45 -33.54 13.47
CA SER A 765 9.81 -34.55 12.48
C SER A 765 8.79 -34.70 11.35
N ALA A 766 7.51 -34.42 11.60
CA ALA A 766 6.46 -34.44 10.60
C ALA A 766 6.60 -33.25 9.64
N PHE A 767 6.81 -32.04 10.17
CA PHE A 767 7.08 -30.85 9.36
C PHE A 767 8.41 -30.96 8.59
N THR A 768 9.45 -31.51 9.22
CA THR A 768 10.75 -31.73 8.54
C THR A 768 10.59 -32.61 7.31
N ASP A 769 9.95 -33.77 7.47
CA ASP A 769 9.73 -34.69 6.36
C ASP A 769 8.81 -34.07 5.31
N TYR A 770 7.68 -33.51 5.74
CA TYR A 770 6.65 -33.02 4.83
C TYR A 770 7.13 -31.87 3.96
N LEU A 771 7.81 -30.88 4.54
CA LEU A 771 8.32 -29.73 3.80
C LEU A 771 9.63 -30.06 3.06
N GLY A 772 10.36 -31.08 3.51
CA GLY A 772 11.63 -31.52 2.91
C GLY A 772 11.51 -32.53 1.79
N GLU A 773 10.35 -33.18 1.62
CA GLU A 773 10.13 -34.26 0.66
C GLU A 773 9.05 -33.88 -0.38
N PRO A 774 9.44 -33.60 -1.64
CA PRO A 774 8.51 -33.22 -2.71
C PRO A 774 7.35 -34.17 -2.92
N SER A 775 7.55 -35.47 -2.66
CA SER A 775 6.48 -36.46 -2.77
C SER A 775 5.43 -36.40 -1.65
N LEU A 776 5.64 -35.62 -0.59
CA LEU A 776 4.67 -35.43 0.48
C LEU A 776 3.81 -34.18 0.26
N TYR A 777 4.44 -33.02 0.04
CA TYR A 777 3.72 -31.77 -0.19
C TYR A 777 3.15 -31.63 -1.61
N GLY A 778 3.73 -32.34 -2.59
CA GLY A 778 3.28 -32.34 -3.99
C GLY A 778 2.03 -33.20 -4.24
N TYR A 779 1.65 -34.03 -3.26
CA TYR A 779 0.45 -34.88 -3.30
C TYR A 779 -0.44 -34.64 -2.06
N ARG A 780 -0.49 -33.39 -1.57
CA ARG A 780 -1.17 -33.06 -0.30
C ARG A 780 -2.66 -33.33 -0.33
N TYR A 781 -3.34 -32.94 -1.40
CA TYR A 781 -4.79 -33.08 -1.54
C TYR A 781 -5.12 -34.55 -1.79
N THR A 782 -4.29 -35.24 -2.59
CA THR A 782 -4.39 -36.68 -2.79
C THR A 782 -4.25 -37.45 -1.47
N ASN A 783 -3.25 -37.11 -0.65
CA ASN A 783 -3.02 -37.74 0.66
C ASN A 783 -4.11 -37.41 1.66
N PHE A 784 -4.57 -36.16 1.70
CA PHE A 784 -5.70 -35.73 2.52
C PHE A 784 -6.96 -36.51 2.16
N ILE A 785 -7.30 -36.57 0.87
CA ILE A 785 -8.48 -37.33 0.39
C ILE A 785 -8.38 -38.81 0.73
N ALA A 786 -7.21 -39.42 0.53
CA ALA A 786 -6.98 -40.83 0.82
C ALA A 786 -7.09 -41.16 2.31
N THR A 787 -6.55 -40.30 3.19
CA THR A 787 -6.44 -40.60 4.63
C THR A 787 -7.60 -40.04 5.45
N ARG A 788 -8.18 -38.89 5.07
CA ARG A 788 -9.36 -38.28 5.73
C ARG A 788 -10.66 -38.93 5.32
N TYR A 789 -10.79 -39.28 4.04
CA TYR A 789 -12.07 -39.71 3.46
C TYR A 789 -12.02 -41.09 2.79
N GLY A 790 -10.90 -41.83 2.94
CA GLY A 790 -10.74 -43.15 2.34
C GLY A 790 -10.85 -43.14 0.81
N ALA A 791 -10.47 -42.02 0.16
CA ALA A 791 -10.63 -41.79 -1.28
C ALA A 791 -12.06 -42.03 -1.81
N THR A 792 -13.08 -41.72 -1.00
CA THR A 792 -14.50 -41.90 -1.33
C THR A 792 -15.21 -40.56 -1.41
N GLU A 793 -15.69 -40.19 -2.60
CA GLU A 793 -16.40 -38.92 -2.83
C GLU A 793 -17.64 -38.75 -1.94
N ASP A 794 -18.37 -39.84 -1.70
CA ASP A 794 -19.55 -39.82 -0.83
C ASP A 794 -19.17 -39.45 0.60
N TYR A 795 -18.03 -39.94 1.11
CA TYR A 795 -17.58 -39.64 2.46
C TYR A 795 -17.11 -38.19 2.62
N MET A 796 -16.49 -37.62 1.59
CA MET A 796 -16.18 -36.20 1.53
C MET A 796 -17.45 -35.34 1.60
N LEU A 797 -18.46 -35.71 0.81
CA LEU A 797 -19.73 -34.99 0.74
C LEU A 797 -20.51 -35.09 2.06
N GLU A 798 -20.62 -36.29 2.63
CA GLU A 798 -21.34 -36.50 3.90
C GLU A 798 -20.65 -35.80 5.07
N SER A 799 -19.31 -35.78 5.12
CA SER A 799 -18.58 -35.02 6.16
C SER A 799 -18.82 -33.50 6.03
N ALA A 800 -18.80 -32.97 4.81
CA ALA A 800 -19.09 -31.55 4.56
C ALA A 800 -20.56 -31.19 4.88
N LYS A 801 -21.50 -32.12 4.67
CA LYS A 801 -22.89 -31.94 5.09
C LYS A 801 -23.02 -31.99 6.61
N GLU A 802 -22.33 -32.91 7.28
CA GLU A 802 -22.33 -32.98 8.74
C GLU A 802 -21.84 -31.67 9.37
N ALA A 803 -20.85 -31.01 8.75
CA ALA A 803 -20.45 -29.64 9.08
C ALA A 803 -21.58 -28.62 8.92
N LEU A 804 -22.00 -28.33 7.67
CA LEU A 804 -22.89 -27.20 7.35
C LEU A 804 -24.37 -27.41 7.68
N LEU A 805 -24.81 -28.66 7.75
CA LEU A 805 -26.21 -29.05 7.98
C LEU A 805 -26.44 -29.65 9.37
N SER A 806 -25.43 -29.72 10.25
CA SER A 806 -25.66 -30.05 11.67
C SER A 806 -26.75 -29.17 12.30
N SER A 807 -27.46 -29.71 13.28
CA SER A 807 -28.56 -29.06 13.99
C SER A 807 -28.45 -29.22 15.51
N ALA A 808 -29.28 -28.51 16.26
CA ALA A 808 -29.35 -28.67 17.72
C ALA A 808 -29.78 -30.09 18.17
N VAL A 809 -30.28 -30.92 17.25
CA VAL A 809 -30.71 -32.31 17.50
C VAL A 809 -29.69 -33.30 16.94
N GLU A 810 -29.28 -33.10 15.69
CA GLU A 810 -28.31 -33.93 14.98
C GLU A 810 -26.95 -33.24 14.99
N HIS A 811 -25.96 -33.82 15.68
CA HIS A 811 -24.62 -33.24 15.89
C HIS A 811 -24.64 -31.89 16.66
N PRO A 812 -25.24 -31.83 17.88
CA PRO A 812 -25.45 -30.59 18.64
C PRO A 812 -24.17 -29.83 18.98
N ILE A 813 -23.04 -30.53 19.07
CA ILE A 813 -21.74 -29.93 19.40
C ILE A 813 -21.18 -29.16 18.21
N ILE A 814 -21.17 -29.76 17.02
CA ILE A 814 -20.74 -29.10 15.76
C ILE A 814 -21.68 -27.94 15.45
N TYR A 815 -22.99 -28.14 15.63
CA TYR A 815 -23.97 -27.08 15.50
C TYR A 815 -23.67 -25.88 16.42
N GLY A 816 -23.45 -26.13 17.71
CA GLY A 816 -23.14 -25.08 18.68
C GLY A 816 -21.85 -24.34 18.36
N PHE A 817 -20.82 -25.06 17.91
CA PHE A 817 -19.56 -24.48 17.46
C PHE A 817 -19.77 -23.55 16.26
N ARG A 818 -20.44 -24.01 15.20
CA ARG A 818 -20.76 -23.20 14.00
C ARG A 818 -21.44 -21.89 14.36
N ILE A 819 -22.49 -21.95 15.19
CA ILE A 819 -23.23 -20.75 15.62
C ILE A 819 -22.32 -19.78 16.38
N GLY A 820 -21.50 -20.29 17.31
CA GLY A 820 -20.54 -19.47 18.05
C GLY A 820 -19.49 -18.84 17.14
N LEU A 821 -18.99 -19.59 16.16
CA LEU A 821 -17.95 -19.16 15.23
C LEU A 821 -18.47 -18.06 14.30
N LEU A 822 -19.62 -18.29 13.67
CA LEU A 822 -20.28 -17.29 12.83
C LEU A 822 -20.62 -16.01 13.61
N THR A 823 -21.02 -16.13 14.87
CA THR A 823 -21.27 -14.96 15.73
C THR A 823 -19.99 -14.17 15.98
N LEU A 824 -18.87 -14.85 16.24
CA LEU A 824 -17.57 -14.20 16.47
C LEU A 824 -17.11 -13.41 15.24
N PHE A 825 -17.33 -13.94 14.04
CA PHE A 825 -16.94 -13.31 12.78
C PHE A 825 -17.99 -12.33 12.21
N GLY A 826 -19.05 -12.03 12.96
CA GLY A 826 -20.04 -11.03 12.57
C GLY A 826 -21.01 -11.48 11.48
N GLY A 827 -21.30 -12.78 11.39
CA GLY A 827 -22.31 -13.33 10.48
C GLY A 827 -23.70 -12.77 10.76
N SER A 828 -24.49 -12.60 9.69
CA SER A 828 -25.89 -12.18 9.77
C SER A 828 -26.80 -13.29 10.33
N ASP A 829 -28.03 -12.96 10.73
CA ASP A 829 -29.03 -13.95 11.16
C ASP A 829 -29.30 -15.03 10.09
N ALA A 830 -29.19 -14.66 8.81
CA ALA A 830 -29.28 -15.58 7.68
C ALA A 830 -28.08 -16.54 7.64
N ALA A 831 -26.86 -16.04 7.87
CA ALA A 831 -25.66 -16.88 7.97
C ALA A 831 -25.70 -17.83 9.16
N LEU A 832 -26.22 -17.38 10.30
CA LEU A 832 -26.45 -18.20 11.49
C LEU A 832 -27.51 -19.28 11.27
N GLY A 833 -28.28 -19.22 10.18
CA GLY A 833 -29.36 -20.18 9.90
C GLY A 833 -30.54 -20.06 10.87
N ILE A 834 -30.75 -18.86 11.41
CA ILE A 834 -31.91 -18.53 12.25
C ILE A 834 -33.18 -18.46 11.37
N GLU A 835 -33.03 -18.13 10.09
CA GLU A 835 -34.08 -18.25 9.06
C GLU A 835 -33.96 -19.60 8.32
N GLN A 836 -34.67 -20.62 8.82
CA GLN A 836 -34.66 -21.98 8.25
C GLN A 836 -35.59 -22.14 7.02
N GLY A 837 -35.28 -21.46 5.92
CA GLY A 837 -35.95 -21.67 4.62
C GLY A 837 -35.34 -22.82 3.80
N GLU A 838 -36.13 -23.44 2.90
CA GLU A 838 -35.65 -24.46 1.95
C GLU A 838 -34.44 -23.97 1.12
N GLU A 839 -34.43 -22.68 0.78
CA GLU A 839 -33.35 -22.01 0.03
C GLU A 839 -31.99 -22.07 0.77
N SER A 840 -31.98 -21.89 2.10
CA SER A 840 -30.76 -21.96 2.91
C SER A 840 -30.18 -23.38 2.96
N VAL A 841 -31.03 -24.40 2.96
CA VAL A 841 -30.61 -25.81 2.96
C VAL A 841 -30.00 -26.19 1.61
N GLU A 842 -30.61 -25.78 0.49
CA GLU A 842 -30.08 -26.07 -0.84
C GLU A 842 -28.76 -25.32 -1.10
N ALA A 843 -28.64 -24.06 -0.68
CA ALA A 843 -27.38 -23.32 -0.78
C ALA A 843 -26.23 -24.03 -0.06
N LYS A 844 -26.47 -24.51 1.17
CA LYS A 844 -25.48 -25.29 1.94
C LYS A 844 -25.07 -26.58 1.24
N LYS A 845 -26.03 -27.31 0.64
CA LYS A 845 -25.72 -28.52 -0.13
C LYS A 845 -24.84 -28.22 -1.34
N ASP A 846 -25.11 -27.11 -2.04
CA ASP A 846 -24.29 -26.65 -3.17
C ASP A 846 -22.88 -26.26 -2.73
N ILE A 847 -22.74 -25.59 -1.59
CA ILE A 847 -21.43 -25.28 -0.98
C ILE A 847 -20.66 -26.58 -0.65
N CYS A 848 -21.29 -27.55 0.02
CA CYS A 848 -20.67 -28.84 0.34
C CYS A 848 -20.18 -29.56 -0.93
N LYS A 849 -21.00 -29.52 -1.99
CA LYS A 849 -20.66 -30.13 -3.27
C LYS A 849 -19.47 -29.41 -3.92
N ALA A 850 -19.47 -28.08 -3.93
CA ALA A 850 -18.38 -27.27 -4.48
C ALA A 850 -17.07 -27.50 -3.73
N PHE A 851 -17.08 -27.57 -2.40
CA PHE A 851 -15.91 -27.91 -1.59
C PHE A 851 -15.32 -29.27 -1.98
N LYS A 852 -16.17 -30.30 -2.07
CA LYS A 852 -15.78 -31.64 -2.51
C LYS A 852 -15.16 -31.62 -3.91
N ASP A 853 -15.86 -31.02 -4.87
CA ASP A 853 -15.41 -30.97 -6.27
C ASP A 853 -14.11 -30.16 -6.42
N LYS A 854 -13.92 -29.10 -5.63
CA LYS A 854 -12.69 -28.29 -5.58
C LYS A 854 -11.50 -29.10 -5.10
N LEU A 855 -11.64 -29.83 -4.00
CA LEU A 855 -10.57 -30.71 -3.49
C LEU A 855 -10.20 -31.80 -4.49
N LEU A 856 -11.19 -32.41 -5.17
CA LEU A 856 -10.94 -33.41 -6.20
C LEU A 856 -10.24 -32.82 -7.43
N ALA A 857 -10.56 -31.58 -7.81
CA ALA A 857 -9.88 -30.88 -8.89
C ALA A 857 -8.42 -30.59 -8.54
N LEU A 858 -8.17 -30.05 -7.34
CA LEU A 858 -6.82 -29.79 -6.86
C LEU A 858 -5.98 -31.08 -6.77
N ALA A 859 -6.54 -32.18 -6.28
CA ALA A 859 -5.86 -33.47 -6.27
C ALA A 859 -5.56 -34.03 -7.68
N LYS A 860 -6.37 -33.70 -8.69
CA LYS A 860 -6.09 -34.06 -10.09
C LYS A 860 -4.99 -33.22 -10.71
N GLU A 861 -4.81 -31.99 -10.25
CA GLU A 861 -3.73 -31.10 -10.70
C GLU A 861 -2.36 -31.48 -10.09
N GLU A 862 -2.34 -32.25 -9.00
CA GLU A 862 -1.14 -32.83 -8.39
C GLU A 862 -0.55 -34.03 -9.17
N MET A 863 -1.38 -34.72 -9.97
CA MET A 863 -1.03 -35.92 -10.75
C MET A 863 -0.55 -35.58 -12.16
#